data_AF-A0A1H9DUP1-F1
#
_entry.id   AF-A0A1H9DUP1-F1
#
_cell.length_a   1.000
_cell.length_b   1.000
_cell.length_c   1.000
_cell.angle_alpha   90.00
_cell.angle_beta   90.00
_cell.angle_gamma   90.00
#
_symmetry.space_group_name_H-M   'P 1'
#
loop_
_entity.id
_entity.type
_entity.pdbx_description
1 polymer ?
#
loop_
_entity_poly.entity_id
_entity_poly.type
_entity_poly.pdbx_seq_one_letter_code
_entity_poly.pdbx_strand_id
1 'polypeptide(L)'
;MFNVRKEALLKFLKILFPVILLAIAIYEIQQTVSGIDVHLLQKEVNELQLWELLLIFLITFVAITPMIFYDVILVNILGIKINKRNLLNHSFIVNTFSNLIGFGGLVGIFLRDYFYSKYKEDKEGMIKSIASVTLFYLTGISLLTWVMYIFFWDFPLLKEERWLSIAVILVSLYVLAFWATYLIRYKKESSLKPKLSLQLMITSVAEWLAVFFVIWALTLIVKIPIGLSALIPIFLIASSAGIVSMIPGGVGSFDLVFLWGTQSIGIADEKVLFLLILYRVGYFVLPFLVSVLLFIKEYWMRWNESWDDLPTIIFQKLSHTLLTILVFIAGIILLLSAALPGVLSRLKIAQEFLSSPIMNVSHQLTVAAGFILLGLCRGIKYKVKRAYQLAIVVLSSSALFSIFKGFDYEEAIFLVIVAVLLIVSKKQFYRESYVLTWGIVIIDLAVVTVITAMYVVIGYVNLPSAKIHFPSALQDYMITDYQDLFNSAIIGILIAIVIFYIGYFIRTPKKMVKLLSKEQEEAIKDHLKSYGGTEYSHLIFLHDKFVHWNEKGTVLFSYQIYADKIIVLGDPVGNESDFLSAIQEFLELADRHGYTPVFYEINNKIFSALHEYGYSFFKLGEEAFVDLEKFTFTGKEMKGSRAIRNKFERENYIVEIMSPPYSQEVMKELKEVSTKWLQGRAEKGFSLGFFDEHYLSTSKIAVLRGAQGTFGFASIMPMYDQGERVSVDLMRFKPGSPSGTMDFIFLSLFEWAKSEGYRDFNMGMSPLSNVGQSRYSFLSEKIAAQIFLHGQHFYHFKGLKNFKLKYADFWVPKYVAYRKKSSLPFTMAQITLLIGQKRKK
;
A
#
# COMPACT_ATOMS: atom_id res chain seq x y z
N MET A 1 -32.64 -19.72 -8.90
CA MET A 1 -32.10 -18.40 -9.25
C MET A 1 -32.40 -17.27 -8.23
N PHE A 2 -32.92 -17.56 -7.01
CA PHE A 2 -33.31 -16.52 -6.03
C PHE A 2 -32.41 -16.42 -4.76
N ASN A 3 -31.37 -17.24 -4.59
CA ASN A 3 -30.52 -17.20 -3.37
C ASN A 3 -29.54 -16.01 -3.31
N VAL A 4 -29.14 -15.43 -4.45
CA VAL A 4 -28.12 -14.36 -4.49
C VAL A 4 -28.62 -13.06 -3.85
N ARG A 5 -29.93 -12.74 -3.95
CA ARG A 5 -30.51 -11.54 -3.34
C ARG A 5 -30.54 -11.62 -1.81
N LYS A 6 -30.76 -12.80 -1.23
CA LYS A 6 -30.85 -12.97 0.23
C LYS A 6 -29.49 -12.78 0.89
N GLU A 7 -28.41 -13.29 0.30
CA GLU A 7 -27.05 -13.09 0.80
C GLU A 7 -26.57 -11.65 0.66
N ALA A 8 -26.83 -11.00 -0.48
CA ALA A 8 -26.49 -9.59 -0.67
C ALA A 8 -27.26 -8.67 0.29
N LEU A 9 -28.55 -8.96 0.52
CA LEU A 9 -29.40 -8.22 1.45
C LEU A 9 -28.98 -8.46 2.91
N LEU A 10 -28.61 -9.68 3.28
CA LEU A 10 -28.05 -10.00 4.60
C LEU A 10 -26.68 -9.33 4.82
N LYS A 11 -25.83 -9.26 3.78
CA LYS A 11 -24.56 -8.51 3.83
C LYS A 11 -24.80 -7.01 3.96
N PHE A 12 -25.78 -6.46 3.23
CA PHE A 12 -26.17 -5.05 3.32
C PHE A 12 -26.77 -4.68 4.69
N LEU A 13 -27.65 -5.51 5.24
CA LEU A 13 -28.22 -5.33 6.59
C LEU A 13 -27.14 -5.39 7.69
N LYS A 14 -26.14 -6.27 7.52
CA LYS A 14 -24.97 -6.32 8.43
C LYS A 14 -24.09 -5.05 8.37
N ILE A 15 -24.10 -4.33 7.24
CA ILE A 15 -23.38 -3.06 7.05
C ILE A 15 -24.20 -1.89 7.62
N LEU A 16 -25.54 -1.94 7.49
CA LEU A 16 -26.43 -0.88 7.96
C LEU A 16 -26.61 -0.88 9.48
N PHE A 17 -26.56 -2.06 10.11
CA PHE A 17 -26.76 -2.22 11.56
C PHE A 17 -25.85 -1.32 12.41
N PRO A 18 -24.51 -1.26 12.20
CA PRO A 18 -23.62 -0.35 12.92
C PRO A 18 -23.95 1.14 12.73
N VAL A 19 -24.37 1.53 11.53
CA VAL A 19 -24.71 2.94 11.22
C VAL A 19 -25.98 3.36 11.95
N ILE A 20 -27.00 2.50 11.95
CA ILE A 20 -28.24 2.72 12.71
C ILE A 20 -27.92 2.84 14.20
N LEU A 21 -27.07 1.96 14.72
CA LEU A 21 -26.72 1.91 16.12
C LEU A 21 -25.96 3.18 16.57
N LEU A 22 -25.03 3.68 15.74
CA LEU A 22 -24.37 4.96 15.96
C LEU A 22 -25.34 6.15 15.87
N ALA A 23 -26.29 6.13 14.93
CA ALA A 23 -27.29 7.20 14.80
C ALA A 23 -28.19 7.29 16.04
N ILE A 24 -28.65 6.14 16.56
CA ILE A 24 -29.42 6.08 17.82
C ILE A 24 -28.59 6.60 18.99
N ALA A 25 -27.32 6.19 19.10
CA ALA A 25 -26.46 6.67 20.17
C ALA A 25 -26.20 8.18 20.12
N ILE A 26 -26.04 8.76 18.93
CA ILE A 26 -25.91 10.21 18.74
C ILE A 26 -27.19 10.92 19.20
N TYR A 27 -28.37 10.38 18.85
CA TYR A 27 -29.65 10.92 19.29
C TYR A 27 -29.78 10.91 20.83
N GLU A 28 -29.41 9.82 21.50
CA GLU A 28 -29.43 9.73 22.96
C GLU A 28 -28.44 10.70 23.65
N ILE A 29 -27.26 10.89 23.07
CA ILE A 29 -26.31 11.90 23.54
C ILE A 29 -26.90 13.30 23.40
N GLN A 30 -27.54 13.60 22.26
CA GLN A 30 -28.18 14.90 22.04
C GLN A 30 -29.27 15.16 23.09
N GLN A 31 -30.14 14.18 23.36
CA GLN A 31 -31.17 14.29 24.40
C GLN A 31 -30.57 14.53 25.80
N THR A 32 -29.51 13.79 26.13
CA THR A 32 -28.80 13.94 27.41
C THR A 32 -28.16 15.32 27.55
N VAL A 33 -27.62 15.89 26.47
CA VAL A 33 -26.96 17.20 26.49
C VAL A 33 -27.96 18.36 26.46
N SER A 34 -29.09 18.22 25.76
CA SER A 34 -30.10 19.28 25.66
C SER A 34 -30.81 19.62 26.98
N GLY A 35 -30.78 18.71 27.96
CA GLY A 35 -31.36 18.92 29.30
C GLY A 35 -30.42 19.58 30.31
N ILE A 36 -29.19 19.96 29.91
CA ILE A 36 -28.17 20.49 30.82
C ILE A 36 -28.16 22.03 30.79
N ASP A 37 -28.29 22.66 31.96
CA ASP A 37 -28.04 24.11 32.11
C ASP A 37 -26.53 24.38 32.09
N VAL A 38 -26.07 24.99 30.99
CA VAL A 38 -24.64 25.29 30.76
C VAL A 38 -24.10 26.30 31.77
N HIS A 39 -24.93 27.24 32.25
CA HIS A 39 -24.48 28.26 33.20
C HIS A 39 -24.28 27.66 34.60
N LEU A 40 -25.17 26.75 35.02
CA LEU A 40 -25.02 26.00 36.26
C LEU A 40 -23.76 25.12 36.24
N LEU A 41 -23.53 24.44 35.12
CA LEU A 41 -22.37 23.58 34.94
C LEU A 41 -21.06 24.37 34.99
N GLN A 42 -21.01 25.55 34.35
CA GLN A 42 -19.82 26.42 34.40
C GLN A 42 -19.54 26.92 35.83
N LYS A 43 -20.57 27.29 36.58
CA LYS A 43 -20.43 27.78 37.97
C LYS A 43 -19.84 26.71 38.89
N GLU A 44 -20.42 25.51 38.90
CA GLU A 44 -19.99 24.41 39.79
C GLU A 44 -18.65 23.77 39.35
N VAL A 45 -18.36 23.70 38.04
CA VAL A 45 -17.05 23.21 37.55
C VAL A 45 -15.90 24.13 37.97
N ASN A 46 -16.13 25.44 38.04
CA ASN A 46 -15.10 26.38 38.50
C ASN A 46 -14.77 26.23 40.00
N GLU A 47 -15.64 25.59 40.79
CA GLU A 47 -15.36 25.27 42.20
C GLU A 47 -14.49 24.00 42.36
N LEU A 48 -14.39 23.17 41.31
CA LEU A 48 -13.60 21.93 41.33
C LEU A 48 -12.16 22.15 40.86
N GLN A 49 -11.22 21.46 41.51
CA GLN A 49 -9.84 21.37 41.04
C GLN A 49 -9.73 20.38 39.87
N LEU A 50 -8.77 20.59 38.96
CA LEU A 50 -8.57 19.72 37.79
C LEU A 50 -8.37 18.24 38.17
N TRP A 51 -7.72 17.95 39.30
CA TRP A 51 -7.53 16.57 39.76
C TRP A 51 -8.83 15.92 40.28
N GLU A 52 -9.74 16.69 40.87
CA GLU A 52 -11.06 16.20 41.32
C GLU A 52 -11.88 15.80 40.09
N LEU A 53 -11.84 16.61 39.03
CA LEU A 53 -12.49 16.31 37.76
C LEU A 53 -11.89 15.04 37.10
N LEU A 54 -10.56 14.91 37.08
CA LEU A 54 -9.91 13.69 36.56
C LEU A 54 -10.24 12.46 37.40
N LEU A 55 -10.32 12.60 38.72
CA LEU A 55 -10.70 11.53 39.64
C LEU A 55 -12.15 11.08 39.42
N ILE A 56 -13.08 12.03 39.24
CA ILE A 56 -14.48 11.76 38.89
C ILE A 56 -14.54 10.87 37.64
N PHE A 57 -13.87 11.29 36.56
CA PHE A 57 -13.87 10.53 35.31
C PHE A 57 -13.19 9.17 35.43
N LEU A 58 -12.15 9.05 36.25
CA LEU A 58 -11.50 7.77 36.51
C LEU A 58 -12.42 6.80 37.28
N ILE A 59 -13.07 7.28 38.34
CA ILE A 59 -13.97 6.46 39.18
C ILE A 59 -15.17 5.99 38.35
N THR A 60 -15.80 6.88 37.58
CA THR A 60 -16.93 6.52 36.71
C THR A 60 -16.53 5.53 35.61
N PHE A 61 -15.32 5.67 35.05
CA PHE A 61 -14.80 4.75 34.04
C PHE A 61 -14.51 3.35 34.62
N VAL A 62 -13.90 3.28 35.80
CA VAL A 62 -13.58 2.01 36.49
C VAL A 62 -14.86 1.26 36.89
N ALA A 63 -15.96 1.95 37.16
CA ALA A 63 -17.23 1.34 37.54
C ALA A 63 -17.85 0.43 36.46
N ILE A 64 -17.39 0.50 35.21
CA ILE A 64 -17.83 -0.38 34.11
C ILE A 64 -17.12 -1.75 34.18
N THR A 65 -16.00 -1.86 34.89
CA THR A 65 -15.17 -3.07 34.92
C THR A 65 -15.89 -4.34 35.38
N PRO A 66 -16.85 -4.34 36.34
CA PRO A 66 -17.59 -5.55 36.70
C PRO A 66 -18.36 -6.14 35.52
N MET A 67 -18.85 -5.31 34.59
CA MET A 67 -19.63 -5.76 33.43
C MET A 67 -18.81 -6.63 32.47
N ILE A 68 -17.47 -6.56 32.54
CA ILE A 68 -16.58 -7.39 31.74
C ILE A 68 -16.76 -8.88 32.05
N PHE A 69 -17.09 -9.22 33.30
CA PHE A 69 -17.22 -10.61 33.73
C PHE A 69 -18.43 -11.31 33.10
N TYR A 70 -19.48 -10.58 32.69
CA TYR A 70 -20.59 -11.17 31.95
C TYR A 70 -20.13 -11.84 30.66
N ASP A 71 -19.28 -11.15 29.90
CA ASP A 71 -18.75 -11.66 28.64
C ASP A 71 -17.69 -12.75 28.86
N VAL A 72 -16.88 -12.66 29.93
CA VAL A 72 -15.95 -13.73 30.33
C VAL A 72 -16.70 -15.03 30.63
N ILE A 73 -17.80 -14.94 31.39
CA ILE A 73 -18.64 -16.08 31.73
C ILE A 73 -19.37 -16.60 30.49
N LEU A 74 -19.89 -15.70 29.64
CA LEU A 74 -20.55 -16.05 28.38
C LEU A 74 -19.62 -16.84 27.44
N VAL A 75 -18.37 -16.40 27.27
CA VAL A 75 -17.37 -17.11 26.45
C VAL A 75 -17.12 -18.52 26.98
N ASN A 76 -17.07 -18.68 28.32
CA ASN A 76 -16.92 -19.98 28.96
C ASN A 76 -18.15 -20.88 28.74
N ILE A 77 -19.37 -20.33 28.83
CA ILE A 77 -20.62 -21.03 28.51
C ILE A 77 -20.61 -21.50 27.04
N LEU A 78 -20.16 -20.65 26.13
CA LEU A 78 -20.18 -20.93 24.69
C LEU A 78 -19.07 -21.87 24.23
N GLY A 79 -17.99 -22.04 25.01
CA GLY A 79 -16.81 -22.84 24.67
C GLY A 79 -15.90 -22.19 23.63
N ILE A 80 -15.95 -20.86 23.50
CA ILE A 80 -15.22 -20.11 22.47
C ILE A 80 -13.78 -19.83 22.90
N LYS A 81 -12.81 -20.00 21.99
CA LYS A 81 -11.43 -19.56 22.18
C LYS A 81 -11.23 -18.18 21.57
N ILE A 82 -11.08 -17.16 22.42
CA ILE A 82 -10.85 -15.76 22.02
C ILE A 82 -9.62 -15.18 22.75
N ASN A 83 -8.87 -14.31 22.08
CA ASN A 83 -7.78 -13.56 22.71
C ASN A 83 -8.34 -12.63 23.80
N LYS A 84 -7.69 -12.60 24.98
CA LYS A 84 -8.07 -11.75 26.12
C LYS A 84 -8.25 -10.27 25.74
N ARG A 85 -7.40 -9.73 24.87
CA ARG A 85 -7.52 -8.33 24.42
C ARG A 85 -8.80 -8.07 23.63
N ASN A 86 -9.18 -9.00 22.75
CA ASN A 86 -10.40 -8.85 21.95
C ASN A 86 -11.64 -9.05 22.82
N LEU A 87 -11.60 -9.97 23.80
CA LEU A 87 -12.67 -10.15 24.77
C LEU A 87 -12.92 -8.87 25.58
N LEU A 88 -11.84 -8.25 26.09
CA LEU A 88 -11.94 -6.97 26.81
C LEU A 88 -12.53 -5.87 25.92
N ASN A 89 -12.03 -5.71 24.70
CA ASN A 89 -12.55 -4.70 23.76
C ASN A 89 -14.03 -4.93 23.43
N HIS A 90 -14.41 -6.16 23.07
CA HIS A 90 -15.79 -6.49 22.71
C HIS A 90 -16.72 -6.28 23.89
N SER A 91 -16.34 -6.75 25.08
CA SER A 91 -17.17 -6.57 26.28
C SER A 91 -17.32 -5.11 26.65
N PHE A 92 -16.24 -4.33 26.59
CA PHE A 92 -16.29 -2.89 26.83
C PHE A 92 -17.25 -2.20 25.85
N ILE A 93 -17.13 -2.47 24.55
CA ILE A 93 -18.04 -1.94 23.51
C ILE A 93 -19.49 -2.35 23.80
N VAL A 94 -19.74 -3.63 23.99
CA VAL A 94 -21.10 -4.15 24.18
C VAL A 94 -21.77 -3.47 25.38
N ASN A 95 -21.06 -3.33 26.50
CA ASN A 95 -21.63 -2.81 27.73
C ASN A 95 -21.82 -1.29 27.69
N THR A 96 -20.86 -0.51 27.18
CA THR A 96 -21.01 0.95 27.06
C THR A 96 -22.15 1.33 26.10
N PHE A 97 -22.28 0.62 24.97
CA PHE A 97 -23.39 0.81 24.05
C PHE A 97 -24.74 0.39 24.65
N SER A 98 -24.74 -0.70 25.43
CA SER A 98 -25.97 -1.16 26.12
C SER A 98 -26.43 -0.16 27.18
N ASN A 99 -25.50 0.40 27.95
CA ASN A 99 -25.79 1.38 29.00
C ASN A 99 -26.37 2.68 28.42
N LEU A 100 -25.76 3.20 27.34
CA LEU A 100 -26.20 4.45 26.72
C LEU A 100 -27.56 4.32 26.03
N ILE A 101 -27.78 3.26 25.25
CA ILE A 101 -28.98 3.12 24.41
C ILE A 101 -30.17 2.48 25.17
N GLY A 102 -29.94 1.63 26.18
CA GLY A 102 -30.96 1.26 27.16
C GLY A 102 -32.21 0.47 26.72
N PHE A 103 -32.28 -0.12 25.52
CA PHE A 103 -33.40 -0.99 25.10
C PHE A 103 -33.46 -2.35 25.83
N GLY A 104 -33.54 -2.38 27.17
CA GLY A 104 -33.76 -3.60 27.96
C GLY A 104 -32.74 -4.72 27.73
N GLY A 105 -31.51 -4.38 27.32
CA GLY A 105 -30.45 -5.32 26.97
C GLY A 105 -30.45 -5.86 25.54
N LEU A 106 -31.41 -5.46 24.68
CA LEU A 106 -31.48 -5.89 23.26
C LEU A 106 -30.25 -5.50 22.46
N VAL A 107 -29.76 -4.26 22.63
CA VAL A 107 -28.51 -3.79 21.98
C VAL A 107 -27.33 -4.69 22.36
N GLY A 108 -27.24 -5.06 23.63
CA GLY A 108 -26.24 -5.99 24.13
C GLY A 108 -26.35 -7.37 23.50
N ILE A 109 -27.57 -7.88 23.26
CA ILE A 109 -27.79 -9.15 22.56
C ILE A 109 -27.29 -9.07 21.12
N PHE A 110 -27.67 -8.02 20.38
CA PHE A 110 -27.27 -7.85 18.99
C PHE A 110 -25.76 -7.65 18.82
N LEU A 111 -25.12 -6.86 19.68
CA LEU A 111 -23.67 -6.66 19.62
C LEU A 111 -22.89 -7.94 20.01
N ARG A 112 -23.39 -8.71 20.98
CA ARG A 112 -22.79 -10.01 21.33
C ARG A 112 -22.96 -11.03 20.21
N ASP A 113 -24.13 -11.09 19.57
CA ASP A 113 -24.32 -11.91 18.36
C ASP A 113 -23.35 -11.46 17.25
N TYR A 114 -23.24 -10.14 17.02
CA TYR A 114 -22.32 -9.59 16.04
C TYR A 114 -20.87 -10.03 16.30
N PHE A 115 -20.34 -9.85 17.51
CA PHE A 115 -18.93 -10.15 17.82
C PHE A 115 -18.64 -11.66 17.96
N TYR A 116 -19.53 -12.43 18.58
CA TYR A 116 -19.27 -13.83 18.90
C TYR A 116 -19.72 -14.83 17.81
N SER A 117 -20.59 -14.43 16.88
CA SER A 117 -21.05 -15.29 15.77
C SER A 117 -19.93 -15.82 14.86
N LYS A 118 -18.75 -15.19 14.84
CA LYS A 118 -17.58 -15.67 14.07
C LYS A 118 -17.00 -16.97 14.64
N TYR A 119 -17.22 -17.26 15.92
CA TYR A 119 -16.51 -18.32 16.64
C TYR A 119 -17.34 -19.58 16.87
N LYS A 120 -18.64 -19.58 16.53
CA LYS A 120 -19.53 -20.72 16.73
C LYS A 120 -20.56 -20.82 15.61
N GLU A 121 -20.73 -22.03 15.06
CA GLU A 121 -21.66 -22.27 13.95
C GLU A 121 -23.13 -22.33 14.41
N ASP A 122 -23.39 -22.81 15.63
CA ASP A 122 -24.73 -22.84 16.24
C ASP A 122 -25.18 -21.45 16.70
N LYS A 123 -25.91 -20.75 15.81
CA LYS A 123 -26.44 -19.41 16.06
C LYS A 123 -27.62 -19.40 17.02
N GLU A 124 -28.50 -20.40 16.95
CA GLU A 124 -29.69 -20.44 17.79
C GLU A 124 -29.34 -20.71 19.26
N GLY A 125 -28.45 -21.67 19.53
CA GLY A 125 -27.96 -21.93 20.88
C GLY A 125 -27.15 -20.77 21.45
N MET A 126 -26.42 -20.03 20.59
CA MET A 126 -25.70 -18.83 21.00
C MET A 126 -26.64 -17.71 21.43
N ILE A 127 -27.66 -17.36 20.62
CA ILE A 127 -28.63 -16.31 20.96
C ILE A 127 -29.39 -16.68 22.24
N LYS A 128 -29.78 -17.95 22.42
CA LYS A 128 -30.39 -18.44 23.67
C LYS A 128 -29.47 -18.25 24.88
N SER A 129 -28.18 -18.55 24.73
CA SER A 129 -27.18 -18.36 25.80
C SER A 129 -26.96 -16.88 26.13
N ILE A 130 -26.85 -16.02 25.12
CA ILE A 130 -26.72 -14.57 25.29
C ILE A 130 -27.96 -14.03 26.02
N ALA A 131 -29.16 -14.36 25.56
CA ALA A 131 -30.41 -13.95 26.19
C ALA A 131 -30.50 -14.44 27.65
N SER A 132 -30.04 -15.66 27.93
CA SER A 132 -30.02 -16.20 29.29
C SER A 132 -29.09 -15.43 30.23
N VAL A 133 -27.95 -14.94 29.73
CA VAL A 133 -27.01 -14.10 30.50
C VAL A 133 -27.59 -12.71 30.75
N THR A 134 -28.25 -12.10 29.77
CA THR A 134 -28.88 -10.77 29.91
C THR A 134 -29.91 -10.73 31.04
N LEU A 135 -30.63 -11.83 31.30
CA LEU A 135 -31.58 -11.90 32.42
C LEU A 135 -30.91 -11.75 33.80
N PHE A 136 -29.61 -12.04 33.92
CA PHE A 136 -28.91 -11.87 35.19
C PHE A 136 -28.62 -10.41 35.54
N TYR A 137 -28.70 -9.45 34.61
CA TYR A 137 -28.36 -8.04 34.85
C TYR A 137 -29.23 -7.38 35.92
N LEU A 138 -30.48 -7.84 36.07
CA LEU A 138 -31.43 -7.33 37.06
C LEU A 138 -31.37 -8.07 38.40
N THR A 139 -30.63 -9.18 38.50
CA THR A 139 -30.60 -9.99 39.73
C THR A 139 -29.88 -9.29 40.87
N GLY A 140 -28.83 -8.51 40.59
CA GLY A 140 -28.06 -7.78 41.58
C GLY A 140 -28.87 -6.68 42.27
N ILE A 141 -29.48 -5.78 41.49
CA ILE A 141 -30.34 -4.72 42.04
C ILE A 141 -31.55 -5.31 42.77
N SER A 142 -32.14 -6.37 42.24
CA SER A 142 -33.25 -7.10 42.88
C SER A 142 -32.86 -7.66 44.26
N LEU A 143 -31.63 -8.14 44.44
CA LEU A 143 -31.12 -8.59 45.75
C LEU A 143 -30.85 -7.40 46.67
N LEU A 144 -30.27 -6.32 46.16
CA LEU A 144 -29.97 -5.12 46.94
C LEU A 144 -31.23 -4.42 47.45
N THR A 145 -32.33 -4.43 46.70
CA THR A 145 -33.59 -3.83 47.13
C THR A 145 -34.22 -4.53 48.33
N TRP A 146 -33.84 -5.78 48.66
CA TRP A 146 -34.28 -6.41 49.92
C TRP A 146 -33.75 -5.71 51.17
N VAL A 147 -32.62 -5.00 51.08
CA VAL A 147 -32.09 -4.15 52.15
C VAL A 147 -33.11 -3.07 52.54
N MET A 148 -33.93 -2.60 51.58
CA MET A 148 -35.00 -1.64 51.86
C MET A 148 -36.00 -2.17 52.88
N TYR A 149 -36.45 -3.42 52.74
CA TYR A 149 -37.44 -3.98 53.65
C TYR A 149 -36.86 -4.37 55.01
N ILE A 150 -35.58 -4.71 55.06
CA ILE A 150 -34.92 -5.12 56.30
C ILE A 150 -34.56 -3.90 57.17
N PHE A 151 -34.07 -2.81 56.56
CA PHE A 151 -33.48 -1.69 57.29
C PHE A 151 -34.16 -0.33 57.06
N PHE A 152 -34.88 -0.13 55.95
CA PHE A 152 -35.38 1.19 55.52
C PHE A 152 -36.86 1.19 55.12
N TRP A 153 -37.67 0.29 55.70
CA TRP A 153 -39.07 0.11 55.33
C TRP A 153 -39.93 1.37 55.60
N ASP A 154 -39.49 2.22 56.52
CA ASP A 154 -40.19 3.41 56.97
C ASP A 154 -39.74 4.71 56.26
N PHE A 155 -38.93 4.60 55.20
CA PHE A 155 -38.34 5.76 54.52
C PHE A 155 -39.43 6.69 53.91
N PRO A 156 -39.36 8.03 54.10
CA PRO A 156 -40.44 8.98 53.78
C PRO A 156 -40.99 8.87 52.35
N LEU A 157 -40.09 8.76 51.37
CA LEU A 157 -40.43 8.71 49.95
C LEU A 157 -41.33 7.51 49.57
N LEU A 158 -41.22 6.38 50.28
CA LEU A 158 -42.05 5.20 50.02
C LEU A 158 -43.47 5.33 50.57
N LYS A 159 -43.67 6.16 51.60
CA LYS A 159 -44.98 6.44 52.19
C LYS A 159 -45.76 7.49 51.41
N GLU A 160 -45.06 8.52 50.95
CA GLU A 160 -45.63 9.63 50.19
C GLU A 160 -46.06 9.17 48.80
N GLU A 161 -45.23 8.39 48.11
CA GLU A 161 -45.44 8.00 46.71
C GLU A 161 -45.65 6.48 46.55
N ARG A 162 -46.93 6.06 46.58
CA ARG A 162 -47.32 4.63 46.53
C ARG A 162 -46.78 3.88 45.32
N TRP A 163 -46.61 4.54 44.18
CA TRP A 163 -46.11 3.91 42.96
C TRP A 163 -44.62 3.54 43.06
N LEU A 164 -43.81 4.29 43.82
CA LEU A 164 -42.40 3.97 44.09
C LEU A 164 -42.28 2.71 44.94
N SER A 165 -43.16 2.55 45.93
CA SER A 165 -43.25 1.32 46.71
C SER A 165 -43.57 0.12 45.83
N ILE A 166 -44.52 0.25 44.90
CA ILE A 166 -44.82 -0.81 43.92
C ILE A 166 -43.60 -1.10 43.03
N ALA A 167 -42.88 -0.09 42.57
CA ALA A 167 -41.68 -0.29 41.75
C ALA A 167 -40.58 -1.08 42.50
N VAL A 168 -40.30 -0.75 43.76
CA VAL A 168 -39.35 -1.48 44.60
C VAL A 168 -39.82 -2.91 44.86
N ILE A 169 -41.12 -3.13 45.09
CA ILE A 169 -41.69 -4.48 45.24
C ILE A 169 -41.47 -5.30 43.97
N LEU A 170 -41.82 -4.75 42.81
CA LEU A 170 -41.68 -5.43 41.52
C LEU A 170 -40.23 -5.82 41.24
N VAL A 171 -39.29 -4.91 41.48
CA VAL A 171 -37.85 -5.18 41.30
C VAL A 171 -37.36 -6.21 42.32
N SER A 172 -37.80 -6.16 43.58
CA SER A 172 -37.38 -7.13 44.62
C SER A 172 -37.91 -8.55 44.37
N LEU A 173 -39.11 -8.66 43.81
CA LEU A 173 -39.70 -9.95 43.44
C LEU A 173 -39.04 -10.58 42.21
N TYR A 174 -38.29 -9.82 41.41
CA TYR A 174 -37.62 -10.32 40.22
C TYR A 174 -36.72 -11.52 40.51
N VAL A 175 -35.87 -11.46 41.54
CA VAL A 175 -34.96 -12.57 41.88
C VAL A 175 -35.72 -13.83 42.33
N LEU A 176 -36.86 -13.67 43.03
CA LEU A 176 -37.70 -14.81 43.42
C LEU A 176 -38.38 -15.46 42.21
N ALA A 177 -38.93 -14.66 41.31
CA ALA A 177 -39.53 -15.14 40.06
C ALA A 177 -38.47 -15.79 39.14
N PHE A 178 -37.29 -15.19 39.05
CA PHE A 178 -36.16 -15.72 38.31
C PHE A 178 -35.67 -17.05 38.89
N TRP A 179 -35.55 -17.16 40.22
CA TRP A 179 -35.12 -18.40 40.88
C TRP A 179 -36.16 -19.52 40.77
N ALA A 180 -37.45 -19.20 40.91
CA ALA A 180 -38.54 -20.16 40.72
C ALA A 180 -38.56 -20.71 39.29
N THR A 181 -38.41 -19.85 38.27
CA THR A 181 -38.34 -20.28 36.88
C THR A 181 -37.05 -21.05 36.56
N TYR A 182 -35.93 -20.69 37.19
CA TYR A 182 -34.67 -21.43 37.09
C TYR A 182 -34.80 -22.85 37.65
N LEU A 183 -35.40 -23.02 38.84
CA LEU A 183 -35.62 -24.34 39.46
C LEU A 183 -36.55 -25.25 38.63
N ILE A 184 -37.62 -24.68 38.05
CA ILE A 184 -38.55 -25.42 37.18
C ILE A 184 -37.84 -25.87 35.89
N ARG A 185 -36.96 -25.04 35.34
CA ARG A 185 -36.21 -25.33 34.10
C ARG A 185 -34.96 -26.18 34.33
N TYR A 186 -34.41 -26.20 35.55
CA TYR A 186 -33.23 -26.99 35.92
C TYR A 186 -33.45 -28.50 35.75
N LYS A 187 -34.70 -28.97 35.88
CA LYS A 187 -35.10 -30.36 35.60
C LYS A 187 -35.15 -30.72 34.10
N LYS A 188 -34.97 -29.77 33.19
CA LYS A 188 -34.79 -30.00 31.74
C LYS A 188 -33.31 -29.77 31.37
N GLU A 189 -32.75 -30.57 30.46
CA GLU A 189 -31.32 -30.59 30.05
C GLU A 189 -30.75 -29.27 29.48
N SER A 190 -31.51 -28.17 29.46
CA SER A 190 -31.18 -26.90 28.82
C SER A 190 -30.79 -25.75 29.76
N SER A 191 -30.44 -26.02 31.03
CA SER A 191 -30.16 -24.99 32.03
C SER A 191 -28.65 -24.73 32.28
N LEU A 192 -28.31 -23.49 32.65
CA LEU A 192 -26.95 -23.08 33.01
C LEU A 192 -26.48 -23.78 34.29
N LYS A 193 -25.18 -24.14 34.35
CA LYS A 193 -24.59 -24.78 35.54
C LYS A 193 -24.71 -23.85 36.78
N PRO A 194 -25.06 -24.36 37.98
CA PRO A 194 -25.27 -23.54 39.18
C PRO A 194 -24.09 -22.64 39.54
N LYS A 195 -22.86 -23.12 39.34
CA LYS A 195 -21.63 -22.33 39.56
C LYS A 195 -21.57 -21.08 38.69
N LEU A 196 -21.97 -21.19 37.41
CA LEU A 196 -21.95 -20.07 36.46
C LEU A 196 -23.08 -19.08 36.77
N SER A 197 -24.26 -19.58 37.15
CA SER A 197 -25.38 -18.73 37.60
C SER A 197 -25.03 -17.92 38.84
N LEU A 198 -24.35 -18.52 39.82
CA LEU A 198 -23.87 -17.81 41.01
C LEU A 198 -22.84 -16.72 40.63
N GLN A 199 -21.90 -17.02 39.74
CA GLN A 199 -20.92 -16.05 39.24
C GLN A 199 -21.59 -14.86 38.53
N LEU A 200 -22.65 -15.10 37.74
CA LEU A 200 -23.41 -14.04 37.07
C LEU A 200 -24.17 -13.16 38.08
N MET A 201 -24.76 -13.75 39.13
CA MET A 201 -25.40 -12.98 40.21
C MET A 201 -24.40 -12.13 40.98
N ILE A 202 -23.24 -12.68 41.34
CA ILE A 202 -22.16 -11.92 41.99
C ILE A 202 -21.70 -10.77 41.10
N THR A 203 -21.59 -11.00 39.78
CA THR A 203 -21.24 -9.97 38.80
C THR A 203 -22.26 -8.84 38.79
N SER A 204 -23.55 -9.17 38.81
CA SER A 204 -24.63 -8.18 38.85
C SER A 204 -24.65 -7.39 40.16
N VAL A 205 -24.45 -8.04 41.31
CA VAL A 205 -24.32 -7.32 42.60
C VAL A 205 -23.12 -6.37 42.56
N ALA A 206 -21.98 -6.81 42.04
CA ALA A 206 -20.78 -5.98 41.92
C ALA A 206 -20.98 -4.78 40.98
N GLU A 207 -21.72 -4.95 39.88
CA GLU A 207 -22.10 -3.87 38.96
C GLU A 207 -22.90 -2.78 39.66
N TRP A 208 -24.00 -3.15 40.32
CA TRP A 208 -24.87 -2.19 41.00
C TRP A 208 -24.20 -1.54 42.21
N LEU A 209 -23.35 -2.28 42.94
CA LEU A 209 -22.52 -1.70 44.00
C LEU A 209 -21.49 -0.72 43.45
N ALA A 210 -20.86 -1.00 42.30
CA ALA A 210 -19.93 -0.09 41.68
C ALA A 210 -20.61 1.24 41.30
N VAL A 211 -21.82 1.18 40.75
CA VAL A 211 -22.63 2.39 40.46
C VAL A 211 -22.96 3.15 41.75
N PHE A 212 -23.36 2.45 42.83
CA PHE A 212 -23.60 3.08 44.12
C PHE A 212 -22.33 3.76 44.68
N PHE A 213 -21.17 3.10 44.61
CA PHE A 213 -19.90 3.65 45.06
C PHE A 213 -19.48 4.88 44.26
N VAL A 214 -19.77 4.93 42.96
CA VAL A 214 -19.57 6.14 42.14
C VAL A 214 -20.41 7.28 42.69
N ILE A 215 -21.72 7.06 42.86
CA ILE A 215 -22.63 8.10 43.35
C ILE A 215 -22.22 8.59 44.74
N TRP A 216 -21.84 7.66 45.64
CA TRP A 216 -21.33 8.01 46.96
C TRP A 216 -20.00 8.77 46.92
N ALA A 217 -19.06 8.38 46.06
CA ALA A 217 -17.82 9.14 45.88
C ALA A 217 -18.10 10.55 45.35
N LEU A 218 -19.05 10.70 44.43
CA LEU A 218 -19.46 12.00 43.91
C LEU A 218 -20.10 12.89 44.98
N THR A 219 -20.92 12.34 45.90
CA THR A 219 -21.49 13.16 46.99
C THR A 219 -20.39 13.72 47.90
N LEU A 220 -19.31 12.96 48.11
CA LEU A 220 -18.14 13.43 48.88
C LEU A 220 -17.33 14.50 48.14
N ILE A 221 -17.07 14.31 46.84
CA ILE A 221 -16.28 15.25 46.02
C ILE A 221 -17.01 16.59 45.85
N VAL A 222 -18.32 16.54 45.57
CA VAL A 222 -19.18 17.72 45.40
C VAL A 222 -19.60 18.32 46.76
N LYS A 223 -19.25 17.67 47.87
CA LYS A 223 -19.51 18.10 49.27
C LYS A 223 -21.00 18.27 49.59
N ILE A 224 -21.82 17.32 49.12
CA ILE A 224 -23.26 17.29 49.40
C ILE A 224 -23.49 16.65 50.79
N PRO A 225 -24.25 17.27 51.71
CA PRO A 225 -24.41 16.79 53.09
C PRO A 225 -25.38 15.60 53.21
N ILE A 226 -25.16 14.52 52.48
CA ILE A 226 -26.00 13.30 52.50
C ILE A 226 -25.24 12.16 53.19
N GLY A 227 -25.78 11.63 54.28
CA GLY A 227 -25.26 10.44 54.96
C GLY A 227 -25.61 9.13 54.24
N LEU A 228 -24.83 8.08 54.47
CA LEU A 228 -25.04 6.75 53.86
C LEU A 228 -26.42 6.15 54.16
N SER A 229 -26.97 6.39 55.35
CA SER A 229 -28.30 5.93 55.76
C SER A 229 -29.44 6.51 54.92
N ALA A 230 -29.23 7.68 54.31
CA ALA A 230 -30.19 8.30 53.39
C ALA A 230 -29.86 8.02 51.92
N LEU A 231 -28.56 7.93 51.57
CA LEU A 231 -28.15 7.70 50.18
C LEU A 231 -28.54 6.30 49.65
N ILE A 232 -28.38 5.26 50.47
CA ILE A 232 -28.73 3.87 50.10
C ILE A 232 -30.20 3.77 49.66
N PRO A 233 -31.20 4.20 50.48
CA PRO A 233 -32.59 4.10 50.07
C PRO A 233 -32.94 4.98 48.86
N ILE A 234 -32.39 6.19 48.77
CA ILE A 234 -32.62 7.08 47.61
C ILE A 234 -32.12 6.41 46.32
N PHE A 235 -30.91 5.86 46.35
CA PHE A 235 -30.34 5.16 45.20
C PHE A 235 -31.19 3.96 44.78
N LEU A 236 -31.56 3.08 45.71
CA LEU A 236 -32.33 1.87 45.40
C LEU A 236 -33.73 2.18 44.86
N ILE A 237 -34.40 3.21 45.40
CA ILE A 237 -35.72 3.65 44.92
C ILE A 237 -35.58 4.26 43.52
N ALA A 238 -34.60 5.14 43.30
CA ALA A 238 -34.34 5.75 42.00
C ALA A 238 -33.97 4.71 40.93
N SER A 239 -33.10 3.76 41.25
CA SER A 239 -32.75 2.64 40.34
C SER A 239 -33.97 1.79 40.01
N SER A 240 -34.85 1.52 40.99
CA SER A 240 -36.07 0.74 40.76
C SER A 240 -37.04 1.47 39.82
N ALA A 241 -37.26 2.77 40.04
CA ALA A 241 -38.07 3.60 39.15
C ALA A 241 -37.49 3.67 37.72
N GLY A 242 -36.16 3.79 37.61
CA GLY A 242 -35.47 3.78 36.32
C GLY A 242 -35.64 2.46 35.54
N ILE A 243 -35.64 1.32 36.23
CA ILE A 243 -35.84 0.01 35.60
C ILE A 243 -37.29 -0.17 35.13
N VAL A 244 -38.26 0.22 35.98
CA VAL A 244 -39.69 0.06 35.69
C VAL A 244 -40.16 0.98 34.56
N SER A 245 -39.54 2.15 34.39
CA SER A 245 -39.91 3.11 33.34
C SER A 245 -39.60 2.63 31.92
N MET A 246 -38.64 1.70 31.75
CA MET A 246 -38.12 1.24 30.45
C MET A 246 -37.65 2.38 29.52
N ILE A 247 -37.43 3.58 30.05
CA ILE A 247 -36.91 4.71 29.26
C ILE A 247 -35.45 4.40 28.90
N PRO A 248 -35.05 4.49 27.61
CA PRO A 248 -33.65 4.39 27.17
C PRO A 248 -32.70 5.18 28.06
N GLY A 249 -31.61 4.54 28.52
CA GLY A 249 -30.62 5.12 29.42
C GLY A 249 -31.14 5.54 30.80
N GLY A 250 -32.38 5.17 31.18
CA GLY A 250 -33.05 5.64 32.39
C GLY A 250 -33.21 7.16 32.43
N VAL A 251 -33.13 7.84 31.27
CA VAL A 251 -33.08 9.30 31.16
C VAL A 251 -34.33 9.92 31.79
N GLY A 252 -34.13 10.85 32.73
CA GLY A 252 -35.21 11.51 33.47
C GLY A 252 -35.76 10.69 34.65
N SER A 253 -36.11 9.41 34.48
CA SER A 253 -36.78 8.65 35.56
C SER A 253 -35.91 8.36 36.79
N PHE A 254 -34.64 7.97 36.61
CA PHE A 254 -33.71 7.80 37.74
C PHE A 254 -33.41 9.15 38.40
N ASP A 255 -33.06 10.16 37.59
CA ASP A 255 -32.64 11.48 38.06
C ASP A 255 -33.74 12.20 38.84
N LEU A 256 -34.98 12.18 38.33
CA LEU A 256 -36.13 12.81 38.98
C LEU A 256 -36.41 12.18 40.34
N VAL A 257 -36.42 10.85 40.41
CA VAL A 257 -36.68 10.14 41.67
C VAL A 257 -35.51 10.30 42.64
N PHE A 258 -34.28 10.39 42.15
CA PHE A 258 -33.11 10.70 42.97
C PHE A 258 -33.23 12.11 43.58
N LEU A 259 -33.61 13.11 42.77
CA LEU A 259 -33.85 14.48 43.22
C LEU A 259 -35.02 14.56 44.22
N TRP A 260 -36.12 13.84 43.97
CA TRP A 260 -37.24 13.77 44.92
C TRP A 260 -36.83 13.11 46.23
N GLY A 261 -35.98 12.08 46.17
CA GLY A 261 -35.42 11.43 47.35
C GLY A 261 -34.56 12.37 48.18
N THR A 262 -33.70 13.18 47.56
CA THR A 262 -32.91 14.18 48.31
C THR A 262 -33.76 15.33 48.84
N GLN A 263 -34.80 15.76 48.09
CA GLN A 263 -35.76 16.76 48.55
C GLN A 263 -36.56 16.29 49.77
N SER A 264 -36.96 15.02 49.82
CA SER A 264 -37.72 14.45 50.94
C SER A 264 -36.95 14.45 52.28
N ILE A 265 -35.63 14.54 52.23
CA ILE A 265 -34.76 14.67 53.41
C ILE A 265 -34.27 16.11 53.65
N GLY A 266 -34.86 17.09 52.95
CA GLY A 266 -34.56 18.52 53.10
C GLY A 266 -33.33 19.01 52.32
N ILE A 267 -32.81 18.22 51.37
CA ILE A 267 -31.63 18.53 50.57
C ILE A 267 -32.07 18.74 49.11
N ALA A 268 -32.53 19.95 48.82
CA ALA A 268 -32.87 20.41 47.48
C ALA A 268 -31.75 21.32 46.96
N ASP A 269 -30.65 20.74 46.49
CA ASP A 269 -29.44 21.48 46.13
C ASP A 269 -29.15 21.38 44.62
N GLU A 270 -28.81 22.51 44.01
CA GLU A 270 -28.23 22.61 42.65
C GLU A 270 -27.06 21.63 42.47
N LYS A 271 -26.33 21.36 43.56
CA LYS A 271 -25.22 20.39 43.61
C LYS A 271 -25.64 18.95 43.33
N VAL A 272 -26.86 18.55 43.68
CA VAL A 272 -27.37 17.20 43.38
C VAL A 272 -27.61 17.04 41.88
N LEU A 273 -28.14 18.07 41.22
CA LEU A 273 -28.29 18.08 39.77
C LEU A 273 -26.92 18.01 39.08
N PHE A 274 -25.95 18.78 39.57
CA PHE A 274 -24.58 18.74 39.07
C PHE A 274 -23.92 17.35 39.21
N LEU A 275 -24.10 16.68 40.36
CA LEU A 275 -23.64 15.31 40.58
C LEU A 275 -24.22 14.33 39.54
N LEU A 276 -25.52 14.43 39.26
CA LEU A 276 -26.19 13.55 38.28
C LEU A 276 -25.67 13.79 36.86
N ILE A 277 -25.36 15.04 36.50
CA ILE A 277 -24.74 15.36 35.22
C ILE A 277 -23.34 14.76 35.12
N LEU A 278 -22.50 14.91 36.16
CA LEU A 278 -21.16 14.31 36.21
C LEU A 278 -21.21 12.79 36.09
N TYR A 279 -22.15 12.15 36.80
CA TYR A 279 -22.40 10.71 36.67
C TYR A 279 -22.76 10.33 35.22
N ARG A 280 -23.65 11.08 34.55
CA ARG A 280 -24.03 10.82 33.16
C ARG A 280 -22.87 10.93 32.19
N VAL A 281 -22.14 12.04 32.26
CA VAL A 281 -21.00 12.30 31.38
C VAL A 281 -19.90 11.26 31.61
N GLY A 282 -19.60 10.97 32.89
CA GLY A 282 -18.52 10.07 33.28
C GLY A 282 -18.81 8.58 33.05
N TYR A 283 -20.03 8.12 33.30
CA TYR A 283 -20.40 6.70 33.24
C TYR A 283 -20.98 6.28 31.88
N PHE A 284 -21.73 7.15 31.21
CA PHE A 284 -22.36 6.84 29.92
C PHE A 284 -21.57 7.41 28.74
N VAL A 285 -21.33 8.72 28.71
CA VAL A 285 -20.83 9.41 27.50
C VAL A 285 -19.34 9.16 27.25
N LEU A 286 -18.47 9.40 28.23
CA LEU A 286 -17.02 9.24 28.04
C LEU A 286 -16.60 7.81 27.68
N PRO A 287 -17.07 6.76 28.41
CA PRO A 287 -16.75 5.38 28.06
C PRO A 287 -17.31 4.99 26.69
N PHE A 288 -18.50 5.50 26.33
CA PHE A 288 -19.07 5.32 25.01
C PHE A 288 -18.18 5.92 23.91
N LEU A 289 -17.68 7.15 24.05
CA LEU A 289 -16.80 7.77 23.05
C LEU A 289 -15.51 6.95 22.80
N VAL A 290 -14.90 6.44 23.87
CA VAL A 290 -13.76 5.52 23.77
C VAL A 290 -14.17 4.24 23.04
N SER A 291 -15.34 3.70 23.35
CA SER A 291 -15.85 2.49 22.71
C SER A 291 -16.20 2.66 21.23
N VAL A 292 -16.62 3.85 20.79
CA VAL A 292 -16.87 4.16 19.36
C VAL A 292 -15.59 4.03 18.55
N LEU A 293 -14.47 4.55 19.06
CA LEU A 293 -13.16 4.41 18.39
C LEU A 293 -12.77 2.94 18.25
N LEU A 294 -12.97 2.14 19.31
CA LEU A 294 -12.71 0.70 19.28
C LEU A 294 -13.67 -0.03 18.33
N PHE A 295 -14.95 0.33 18.33
CA PHE A 295 -15.99 -0.24 17.49
C PHE A 295 -15.72 0.02 16.00
N ILE A 296 -15.37 1.26 15.63
CA ILE A 296 -15.00 1.61 14.25
C ILE A 296 -13.80 0.78 13.79
N LYS A 297 -12.80 0.61 14.66
CA LYS A 297 -11.61 -0.21 14.35
C LYS A 297 -11.98 -1.68 14.11
N GLU A 298 -12.73 -2.31 15.02
CA GLU A 298 -13.17 -3.71 14.89
C GLU A 298 -14.08 -3.91 13.67
N TYR A 299 -14.99 -2.97 13.44
CA TYR A 299 -15.85 -2.97 12.26
C TYR A 299 -15.05 -2.89 10.96
N TRP A 300 -14.06 -1.98 10.89
CA TRP A 300 -13.19 -1.84 9.72
C TRP A 300 -12.40 -3.12 9.45
N MET A 301 -11.79 -3.73 10.47
CA MET A 301 -11.04 -4.98 10.32
C MET A 301 -11.92 -6.09 9.75
N ARG A 302 -13.12 -6.27 10.30
CA ARG A 302 -14.05 -7.31 9.81
C ARG A 302 -14.56 -7.04 8.40
N TRP A 303 -14.88 -5.79 8.08
CA TRP A 303 -15.30 -5.41 6.74
C TRP A 303 -14.16 -5.66 5.75
N ASN A 304 -12.93 -5.33 6.12
CA ASN A 304 -11.75 -5.57 5.31
C ASN A 304 -11.48 -7.07 5.05
N GLU A 305 -11.54 -7.91 6.10
CA GLU A 305 -11.44 -9.37 5.98
C GLU A 305 -12.52 -9.94 5.04
N SER A 306 -13.73 -9.38 5.06
CA SER A 306 -14.84 -9.88 4.23
C SER A 306 -14.67 -9.61 2.72
N TRP A 307 -13.68 -8.80 2.34
CA TRP A 307 -13.34 -8.43 0.97
C TRP A 307 -11.86 -8.71 0.64
N ASP A 308 -11.24 -9.70 1.30
CA ASP A 308 -9.84 -10.11 1.07
C ASP A 308 -8.85 -8.93 1.10
N ASP A 309 -9.00 -8.05 2.09
CA ASP A 309 -8.20 -6.84 2.31
C ASP A 309 -8.25 -5.78 1.18
N LEU A 310 -9.13 -5.95 0.19
CA LEU A 310 -9.29 -5.02 -0.93
C LEU A 310 -9.54 -3.57 -0.48
N PRO A 311 -10.41 -3.28 0.51
CA PRO A 311 -10.61 -1.91 0.97
C PRO A 311 -9.35 -1.28 1.55
N THR A 312 -8.53 -2.05 2.27
CA THR A 312 -7.24 -1.56 2.78
C THR A 312 -6.27 -1.29 1.64
N ILE A 313 -6.22 -2.12 0.59
CA ILE A 313 -5.39 -1.87 -0.59
C ILE A 313 -5.81 -0.57 -1.29
N ILE A 314 -7.13 -0.35 -1.45
CA ILE A 314 -7.69 0.87 -2.04
C ILE A 314 -7.36 2.08 -1.16
N PHE A 315 -7.60 1.98 0.15
CA PHE A 315 -7.36 3.04 1.11
C PHE A 315 -5.86 3.39 1.18
N GLN A 316 -4.96 2.42 1.16
CA GLN A 316 -3.51 2.66 1.10
C GLN A 316 -3.14 3.43 -0.18
N LYS A 317 -3.69 3.06 -1.34
CA LYS A 317 -3.41 3.76 -2.61
C LYS A 317 -3.97 5.18 -2.62
N LEU A 318 -5.19 5.38 -2.13
CA LEU A 318 -5.82 6.69 -2.01
C LEU A 318 -5.08 7.56 -1.00
N SER A 319 -4.77 7.02 0.19
CA SER A 319 -4.00 7.66 1.25
C SER A 319 -2.64 8.12 0.74
N HIS A 320 -1.90 7.27 0.03
CA HIS A 320 -0.61 7.65 -0.56
C HIS A 320 -0.73 8.81 -1.55
N THR A 321 -1.75 8.76 -2.40
CA THR A 321 -2.02 9.80 -3.40
C THR A 321 -2.40 11.12 -2.73
N LEU A 322 -3.28 11.07 -1.73
CA LEU A 322 -3.72 12.21 -0.94
C LEU A 322 -2.55 12.83 -0.18
N LEU A 323 -1.71 12.02 0.48
CA LEU A 323 -0.50 12.49 1.16
C LEU A 323 0.46 13.20 0.22
N THR A 324 0.65 12.65 -0.99
CA THR A 324 1.49 13.29 -2.01
C THR A 324 0.92 14.66 -2.40
N ILE A 325 -0.40 14.76 -2.58
CA ILE A 325 -1.09 16.02 -2.88
C ILE A 325 -0.98 17.00 -1.72
N LEU A 326 -1.17 16.56 -0.48
CA LEU A 326 -1.07 17.40 0.72
C LEU A 326 0.33 17.98 0.90
N VAL A 327 1.39 17.18 0.68
CA VAL A 327 2.78 17.67 0.71
C VAL A 327 3.04 18.69 -0.39
N PHE A 328 2.50 18.47 -1.60
CA PHE A 328 2.60 19.42 -2.70
C PHE A 328 1.88 20.75 -2.38
N ILE A 329 0.66 20.66 -1.84
CA ILE A 329 -0.14 21.82 -1.40
C ILE A 329 0.58 22.56 -0.27
N ALA A 330 1.18 21.85 0.69
CA ALA A 330 2.00 22.46 1.74
C ALA A 330 3.14 23.29 1.16
N GLY A 331 3.86 22.76 0.15
CA GLY A 331 4.89 23.53 -0.56
C GLY A 331 4.35 24.80 -1.23
N ILE A 332 3.19 24.72 -1.88
CA ILE A 332 2.53 25.88 -2.50
C ILE A 332 2.08 26.90 -1.44
N ILE A 333 1.43 26.46 -0.36
CA ILE A 333 0.94 27.33 0.71
C ILE A 333 2.09 28.12 1.33
N LEU A 334 3.23 27.47 1.60
CA LEU A 334 4.40 28.18 2.14
C LEU A 334 4.93 29.26 1.20
N LEU A 335 4.95 29.00 -0.11
CA LEU A 335 5.38 29.99 -1.10
C LEU A 335 4.36 31.14 -1.24
N LEU A 336 3.06 30.84 -1.26
CA LEU A 336 2.01 31.86 -1.34
C LEU A 336 1.96 32.72 -0.06
N SER A 337 2.06 32.09 1.10
CA SER A 337 2.18 32.77 2.40
C SER A 337 3.39 33.68 2.46
N ALA A 338 4.53 33.25 1.92
CA ALA A 338 5.70 34.12 1.86
C ALA A 338 5.50 35.33 0.94
N ALA A 339 4.61 35.25 -0.05
CA ALA A 339 4.30 36.35 -0.96
C ALA A 339 3.23 37.32 -0.41
N LEU A 340 2.35 36.85 0.49
CA LEU A 340 1.24 37.62 1.07
C LEU A 340 1.52 37.88 2.57
N PRO A 341 1.66 39.13 3.04
CA PRO A 341 1.83 39.43 4.45
C PRO A 341 0.60 38.99 5.25
N GLY A 342 0.86 38.35 6.39
CA GLY A 342 -0.17 38.01 7.38
C GLY A 342 -0.89 39.28 7.85
N VAL A 343 -2.20 39.15 8.10
CA VAL A 343 -3.11 40.22 8.52
C VAL A 343 -2.41 41.18 9.50
N LEU A 344 -2.40 42.49 9.17
CA LEU A 344 -1.66 43.56 9.87
C LEU A 344 -1.83 43.61 11.40
N SER A 345 -2.88 43.02 11.96
CA SER A 345 -3.07 42.88 13.42
C SER A 345 -2.12 41.88 14.08
N ARG A 346 -1.70 40.83 13.37
CA ARG A 346 -0.81 39.76 13.88
C ARG A 346 0.66 40.21 13.92
N LEU A 347 1.06 41.07 12.98
CA LEU A 347 2.42 41.62 12.90
C LEU A 347 2.77 42.53 14.08
N LYS A 348 1.81 43.28 14.64
CA LYS A 348 2.05 44.12 15.84
C LYS A 348 2.39 43.29 17.08
N ILE A 349 1.68 42.18 17.29
CA ILE A 349 1.95 41.23 18.38
C ILE A 349 3.29 40.52 18.14
N ALA A 350 3.59 40.13 16.90
CA ALA A 350 4.87 39.49 16.56
C ALA A 350 6.09 40.40 16.84
N GLN A 351 5.98 41.69 16.51
CA GLN A 351 7.04 42.69 16.73
C GLN A 351 7.28 43.00 18.21
N GLU A 352 6.30 42.78 19.10
CA GLU A 352 6.49 42.91 20.56
C GLU A 352 7.34 41.77 21.15
N PHE A 353 7.36 40.59 20.52
CA PHE A 353 8.05 39.39 21.04
C PHE A 353 9.30 38.97 20.24
N LEU A 354 9.45 39.38 18.98
CA LEU A 354 10.53 38.92 18.08
C LEU A 354 11.23 40.09 17.38
N SER A 355 12.57 40.02 17.30
CA SER A 355 13.38 41.01 16.59
C SER A 355 13.24 40.91 15.06
N SER A 356 13.29 42.05 14.36
CA SER A 356 13.21 42.13 12.89
C SER A 356 14.13 41.15 12.11
N PRO A 357 15.41 40.91 12.51
CA PRO A 357 16.26 39.94 11.83
C PRO A 357 15.75 38.49 11.91
N ILE A 358 15.17 38.07 13.04
CA ILE A 358 14.63 36.72 13.24
C ILE A 358 13.43 36.51 12.31
N MET A 359 12.60 37.54 12.14
CA MET A 359 11.42 37.51 11.28
C MET A 359 11.80 37.38 9.80
N ASN A 360 12.81 38.13 9.34
CA ASN A 360 13.33 38.05 7.97
C ASN A 360 13.99 36.70 7.65
N VAL A 361 14.78 36.16 8.58
CA VAL A 361 15.37 34.82 8.42
C VAL A 361 14.27 33.74 8.37
N SER A 362 13.26 33.84 9.23
CA SER A 362 12.13 32.91 9.24
C SER A 362 11.35 32.95 7.93
N HIS A 363 11.14 34.15 7.35
CA HIS A 363 10.53 34.31 6.02
C HIS A 363 11.32 33.56 4.93
N GLN A 364 12.64 33.79 4.85
CA GLN A 364 13.49 33.14 3.85
C GLN A 364 13.52 31.61 4.01
N LEU A 365 13.56 31.11 5.25
CA LEU A 365 13.50 29.68 5.55
C LEU A 365 12.16 29.05 5.17
N THR A 366 11.05 29.78 5.32
CA THR A 366 9.73 29.33 4.85
C THR A 366 9.67 29.22 3.32
N VAL A 367 10.24 30.18 2.58
CA VAL A 367 10.36 30.11 1.12
C VAL A 367 11.21 28.90 0.70
N ALA A 368 12.38 28.72 1.34
CA ALA A 368 13.24 27.57 1.08
C ALA A 368 12.51 26.25 1.31
N ALA A 369 11.80 26.14 2.43
CA ALA A 369 11.01 24.96 2.77
C ALA A 369 9.91 24.67 1.73
N GLY A 370 9.24 25.71 1.21
CA GLY A 370 8.29 25.57 0.12
C GLY A 370 8.88 24.89 -1.12
N PHE A 371 10.02 25.38 -1.61
CA PHE A 371 10.74 24.76 -2.74
C PHE A 371 11.24 23.34 -2.43
N ILE A 372 11.73 23.10 -1.21
CA ILE A 372 12.17 21.76 -0.79
C ILE A 372 11.00 20.77 -0.79
N LEU A 373 9.84 21.13 -0.25
CA LEU A 373 8.66 20.26 -0.27
C LEU A 373 8.18 19.95 -1.69
N LEU A 374 8.22 20.93 -2.60
CA LEU A 374 7.91 20.70 -4.02
C LEU A 374 8.87 19.70 -4.66
N GLY A 375 10.18 19.80 -4.40
CA GLY A 375 11.16 18.82 -4.90
C GLY A 375 11.01 17.44 -4.24
N LEU A 376 10.69 17.38 -2.95
CA LEU A 376 10.46 16.12 -2.23
C LEU A 376 9.18 15.41 -2.62
N CYS A 377 8.18 16.12 -3.18
CA CYS A 377 6.91 15.55 -3.63
C CYS A 377 7.10 14.34 -4.55
N ARG A 378 8.09 14.40 -5.46
CA ARG A 378 8.42 13.29 -6.35
C ARG A 378 8.91 12.05 -5.59
N GLY A 379 9.77 12.25 -4.59
CA GLY A 379 10.26 11.18 -3.73
C GLY A 379 9.16 10.58 -2.84
N ILE A 380 8.23 11.41 -2.34
CA ILE A 380 7.03 10.96 -1.63
C ILE A 380 6.16 10.11 -2.57
N LYS A 381 5.86 10.60 -3.78
CA LYS A 381 5.10 9.87 -4.81
C LYS A 381 5.72 8.49 -5.09
N TYR A 382 7.05 8.41 -5.16
CA TYR A 382 7.79 7.17 -5.39
C TYR A 382 8.09 6.34 -4.13
N LYS A 383 7.49 6.68 -2.98
CA LYS A 383 7.61 5.89 -1.72
C LYS A 383 9.04 5.77 -1.19
N VAL A 384 9.85 6.80 -1.39
CA VAL A 384 11.27 6.79 -1.02
C VAL A 384 11.42 7.13 0.46
N LYS A 385 12.12 6.27 1.22
CA LYS A 385 12.34 6.43 2.68
C LYS A 385 12.94 7.79 3.04
N ARG A 386 13.91 8.25 2.25
CA ARG A 386 14.64 9.50 2.52
C ARG A 386 13.80 10.74 2.26
N ALA A 387 13.03 10.72 1.17
CA ALA A 387 12.13 11.83 0.87
C ALA A 387 11.09 12.00 1.98
N TYR A 388 10.59 10.88 2.51
CA TYR A 388 9.73 10.85 3.69
C TYR A 388 10.40 11.45 4.94
N GLN A 389 11.62 11.03 5.27
CA GLN A 389 12.35 11.56 6.43
C GLN A 389 12.62 13.06 6.31
N LEU A 390 13.08 13.52 5.15
CA LEU A 390 13.33 14.93 4.88
C LEU A 390 12.03 15.74 4.90
N ALA A 391 10.93 15.20 4.35
CA ALA A 391 9.65 15.90 4.34
C ALA A 391 9.12 16.12 5.76
N ILE A 392 9.26 15.14 6.68
CA ILE A 392 8.88 15.33 8.08
C ILE A 392 9.70 16.46 8.71
N VAL A 393 11.03 16.42 8.55
CA VAL A 393 11.91 17.46 9.13
C VAL A 393 11.52 18.84 8.61
N VAL A 394 11.31 18.96 7.29
CA VAL A 394 10.95 20.23 6.66
C VAL A 394 9.56 20.69 7.08
N LEU A 395 8.55 19.82 7.15
CA LEU A 395 7.21 20.19 7.60
C LEU A 395 7.22 20.66 9.07
N SER A 396 7.90 19.93 9.94
CA SER A 396 8.02 20.28 11.36
C SER A 396 8.78 21.59 11.57
N SER A 397 9.89 21.81 10.84
CA SER A 397 10.62 23.08 10.93
C SER A 397 9.82 24.23 10.32
N SER A 398 9.09 23.99 9.22
CA SER A 398 8.24 25.01 8.59
C SER A 398 7.11 25.47 9.50
N ALA A 399 6.51 24.55 10.26
CA ALA A 399 5.50 24.92 11.25
C ALA A 399 6.06 25.87 12.31
N LEU A 400 7.31 25.67 12.75
CA LEU A 400 8.00 26.60 13.64
C LEU A 400 8.29 27.94 12.96
N PHE A 401 8.78 27.93 11.71
CA PHE A 401 9.08 29.16 10.96
C PHE A 401 7.83 30.00 10.66
N SER A 402 6.68 29.38 10.35
CA SER A 402 5.40 30.09 10.18
C SER A 402 4.94 30.79 11.47
N ILE A 403 5.21 30.21 12.64
CA ILE A 403 4.91 30.87 13.93
C ILE A 403 5.83 32.08 14.13
N PHE A 404 7.14 31.93 13.90
CA PHE A 404 8.12 33.01 14.12
C PHE A 404 8.05 34.14 13.08
N LYS A 405 7.54 33.88 11.87
CA LYS A 405 7.41 34.88 10.81
C LYS A 405 6.27 35.88 11.08
N GLY A 406 5.16 35.44 11.65
CA GLY A 406 3.96 36.29 11.76
C GLY A 406 2.81 35.71 12.59
N PHE A 407 3.07 34.71 13.43
CA PHE A 407 2.05 33.95 14.16
C PHE A 407 0.96 33.34 13.26
N ASP A 408 1.36 32.79 12.10
CA ASP A 408 0.45 32.12 11.16
C ASP A 408 0.10 30.71 11.64
N TYR A 409 -0.68 30.63 12.74
CA TYR A 409 -1.06 29.36 13.38
C TYR A 409 -1.88 28.45 12.47
N GLU A 410 -2.64 29.00 11.53
CA GLU A 410 -3.43 28.24 10.55
C GLU A 410 -2.52 27.36 9.67
N GLU A 411 -1.42 27.94 9.18
CA GLU A 411 -0.42 27.22 8.40
C GLU A 411 0.33 26.21 9.25
N ALA A 412 0.75 26.63 10.45
CA ALA A 412 1.48 25.74 11.37
C ALA A 412 0.64 24.50 11.72
N ILE A 413 -0.66 24.67 12.02
CA ILE A 413 -1.60 23.57 12.29
C ILE A 413 -1.72 22.67 11.06
N PHE A 414 -1.91 23.23 9.87
CA PHE A 414 -1.99 22.45 8.63
C PHE A 414 -0.71 21.61 8.40
N LEU A 415 0.47 22.22 8.54
CA LEU A 415 1.76 21.54 8.37
C LEU A 415 1.96 20.41 9.40
N VAL A 416 1.58 20.63 10.66
CA VAL A 416 1.61 19.61 11.71
C VAL A 416 0.67 18.45 11.37
N ILE A 417 -0.54 18.73 10.89
CA ILE A 417 -1.48 17.69 10.45
C ILE A 417 -0.86 16.85 9.33
N VAL A 418 -0.28 17.49 8.31
CA VAL A 418 0.37 16.78 7.19
C VAL A 418 1.55 15.94 7.70
N ALA A 419 2.37 16.46 8.63
CA ALA A 419 3.48 15.73 9.23
C ALA A 419 3.00 14.49 10.01
N VAL A 420 1.95 14.62 10.83
CA VAL A 420 1.36 13.50 11.58
C VAL A 420 0.81 12.43 10.63
N LEU A 421 0.10 12.82 9.58
CA LEU A 421 -0.43 11.87 8.58
C LEU A 421 0.70 11.11 7.85
N LEU A 422 1.81 11.77 7.54
CA LEU A 422 3.01 11.12 7.01
C LEU A 422 3.59 10.13 8.03
N ILE A 423 3.75 10.52 9.30
CA ILE A 423 4.29 9.67 10.37
C ILE A 423 3.47 8.38 10.54
N VAL A 424 2.14 8.49 10.56
CA VAL A 424 1.22 7.34 10.64
C VAL A 424 1.41 6.43 9.42
N SER A 425 1.76 6.99 8.26
CA SER A 425 1.93 6.29 6.99
C SER A 425 3.35 5.79 6.72
N LYS A 426 4.24 5.76 7.72
CA LYS A 426 5.66 5.38 7.58
C LYS A 426 5.90 4.05 6.83
N LYS A 427 5.01 3.07 7.01
CA LYS A 427 5.12 1.74 6.39
C LYS A 427 4.98 1.78 4.86
N GLN A 428 4.38 2.82 4.31
CA GLN A 428 4.21 2.98 2.87
C GLN A 428 5.51 3.37 2.16
N PHE A 429 6.50 3.91 2.89
CA PHE A 429 7.78 4.37 2.35
C PHE A 429 8.86 3.30 2.56
N TYR A 430 9.06 2.46 1.55
CA TYR A 430 9.98 1.31 1.63
C TYR A 430 11.10 1.33 0.60
N ARG A 431 11.03 2.20 -0.43
CA ARG A 431 12.06 2.25 -1.48
C ARG A 431 13.30 2.99 -1.00
N GLU A 432 14.46 2.48 -1.38
CA GLU A 432 15.76 3.07 -1.10
C GLU A 432 16.12 4.18 -2.10
N SER A 433 15.69 4.00 -3.35
CA SER A 433 15.93 4.94 -4.44
C SER A 433 14.79 4.93 -5.46
N TYR A 434 14.81 5.91 -6.34
CA TYR A 434 13.98 5.95 -7.54
C TYR A 434 14.81 6.46 -8.71
N VAL A 435 14.41 6.11 -9.94
CA VAL A 435 15.08 6.55 -11.16
C VAL A 435 14.33 7.74 -11.75
N LEU A 436 15.06 8.84 -11.95
CA LEU A 436 14.54 10.01 -12.67
C LEU A 436 14.74 9.80 -14.16
N THR A 437 13.63 9.76 -14.92
CA THR A 437 13.66 9.80 -16.38
C THR A 437 13.58 11.24 -16.87
N TRP A 438 14.15 11.53 -18.04
CA TRP A 438 14.12 12.87 -18.65
C TRP A 438 12.71 13.45 -18.75
N GLY A 439 11.71 12.64 -19.12
CA GLY A 439 10.33 13.09 -19.20
C GLY A 439 9.77 13.57 -17.85
N ILE A 440 10.13 12.87 -16.76
CA ILE A 440 9.73 13.29 -15.41
C ILE A 440 10.45 14.57 -15.01
N VAL A 441 11.76 14.66 -15.27
CA VAL A 441 12.58 15.84 -14.95
C VAL A 441 12.04 17.09 -15.66
N ILE A 442 11.66 16.97 -16.93
CA ILE A 442 11.08 18.08 -17.70
C ILE A 442 9.75 18.55 -17.09
N ILE A 443 8.87 17.62 -16.70
CA ILE A 443 7.60 17.96 -16.06
C ILE A 443 7.84 18.64 -14.70
N ASP A 444 8.74 18.10 -13.88
CA ASP A 444 9.07 18.68 -12.57
C ASP A 444 9.67 20.08 -12.71
N LEU A 445 10.58 20.26 -13.67
CA LEU A 445 11.16 21.56 -13.97
C LEU A 445 10.09 22.54 -14.47
N ALA A 446 9.17 22.11 -15.34
CA ALA A 446 8.08 22.94 -15.81
C ALA A 446 7.16 23.39 -14.65
N VAL A 447 6.82 22.49 -13.73
CA VAL A 447 6.02 22.81 -12.54
C VAL A 447 6.74 23.80 -11.64
N VAL A 448 8.01 23.57 -11.33
CA VAL A 448 8.82 24.49 -10.51
C VAL A 448 8.93 25.86 -11.19
N THR A 449 9.17 25.90 -12.51
CA THR A 449 9.23 27.14 -13.28
C THR A 449 7.91 27.90 -13.27
N VAL A 450 6.77 27.22 -13.42
CA VAL A 450 5.44 27.85 -13.35
C VAL A 450 5.17 28.43 -11.97
N ILE A 451 5.47 27.68 -10.90
CA ILE A 451 5.27 28.16 -9.51
C ILE A 451 6.21 29.34 -9.21
N THR A 452 7.46 29.26 -9.65
CA THR A 452 8.44 30.35 -9.50
C THR A 452 8.01 31.58 -10.29
N ALA A 453 7.53 31.42 -11.52
CA ALA A 453 6.99 32.51 -12.33
C ALA A 453 5.76 33.14 -11.67
N MET A 454 4.86 32.35 -11.09
CA MET A 454 3.72 32.85 -10.33
C MET A 454 4.18 33.68 -9.12
N TYR A 455 5.17 33.19 -8.36
CA TYR A 455 5.75 33.92 -7.24
C TYR A 455 6.38 35.26 -7.68
N VAL A 456 7.13 35.25 -8.79
CA VAL A 456 7.72 36.45 -9.39
C VAL A 456 6.67 37.42 -9.92
N VAL A 457 5.58 36.93 -10.52
CA VAL A 457 4.46 37.75 -11.00
C VAL A 457 3.77 38.45 -9.83
N ILE A 458 3.54 37.76 -8.71
CA ILE A 458 3.02 38.39 -7.49
C ILE A 458 3.96 39.52 -7.03
N GLY A 459 5.27 39.29 -7.04
CA GLY A 459 6.27 40.32 -6.78
C GLY A 459 6.24 41.49 -7.77
N TYR A 460 6.09 41.23 -9.07
CA TYR A 460 6.03 42.25 -10.12
C TYR A 460 4.77 43.11 -10.03
N VAL A 461 3.62 42.51 -9.75
CA VAL A 461 2.34 43.24 -9.59
C VAL A 461 2.41 44.21 -8.39
N ASN A 462 3.24 43.90 -7.38
CA ASN A 462 3.49 44.79 -6.24
C ASN A 462 4.45 45.95 -6.57
N LEU A 463 5.02 46.02 -7.79
CA LEU A 463 5.88 47.16 -8.17
C LEU A 463 5.05 48.45 -8.30
N PRO A 464 5.55 49.60 -7.78
CA PRO A 464 4.88 50.89 -7.92
C PRO A 464 4.62 51.31 -9.38
N SER A 465 5.39 50.77 -10.32
CA SER A 465 5.34 51.05 -11.76
C SER A 465 4.59 49.98 -12.58
N ALA A 466 3.89 49.04 -11.95
CA ALA A 466 3.18 47.96 -12.64
C ALA A 466 1.95 48.49 -13.39
N LYS A 467 1.79 48.09 -14.67
CA LYS A 467 0.63 48.45 -15.52
C LYS A 467 -0.63 47.64 -15.24
N ILE A 468 -0.53 46.56 -14.47
CA ILE A 468 -1.63 45.64 -14.13
C ILE A 468 -1.89 45.80 -12.64
N HIS A 469 -3.02 46.40 -12.27
CA HIS A 469 -3.40 46.59 -10.88
C HIS A 469 -4.34 45.47 -10.42
N PHE A 470 -4.05 44.90 -9.24
CA PHE A 470 -4.91 43.90 -8.60
C PHE A 470 -6.22 44.54 -8.08
N PRO A 471 -7.30 43.77 -7.88
CA PRO A 471 -8.56 44.27 -7.30
C PRO A 471 -8.31 44.99 -5.97
N SER A 472 -8.89 46.18 -5.80
CA SER A 472 -8.64 47.09 -4.68
C SER A 472 -8.88 46.48 -3.28
N ALA A 473 -9.75 45.46 -3.18
CA ALA A 473 -10.03 44.77 -1.93
C ALA A 473 -8.84 43.95 -1.34
N LEU A 474 -7.82 43.66 -2.15
CA LEU A 474 -6.66 42.83 -1.76
C LEU A 474 -5.37 43.66 -1.58
N GLN A 475 -5.41 44.98 -1.86
CA GLN A 475 -4.21 45.83 -1.83
C GLN A 475 -3.66 46.06 -0.42
N ASP A 476 -4.50 46.06 0.61
CA ASP A 476 -4.09 46.22 2.02
C ASP A 476 -3.39 44.98 2.60
N TYR A 477 -3.34 43.88 1.83
CA TYR A 477 -2.82 42.58 2.24
C TYR A 477 -1.61 42.13 1.41
N MET A 478 -0.76 43.04 0.91
CA MET A 478 0.42 42.70 0.08
C MET A 478 1.70 43.38 0.56
N ILE A 479 2.85 42.69 0.47
CA ILE A 479 4.17 43.23 0.84
C ILE A 479 4.54 44.29 -0.19
N THR A 480 4.78 45.50 0.27
CA THR A 480 5.09 46.68 -0.56
C THR A 480 6.56 46.76 -0.98
N ASP A 481 7.47 46.06 -0.29
CA ASP A 481 8.88 45.99 -0.67
C ASP A 481 9.17 44.81 -1.61
N TYR A 482 9.25 45.13 -2.91
CA TYR A 482 9.53 44.17 -3.97
C TYR A 482 10.95 43.57 -3.86
N GLN A 483 11.93 44.30 -3.32
CA GLN A 483 13.32 43.84 -3.25
C GLN A 483 13.47 42.66 -2.29
N ASP A 484 12.80 42.71 -1.15
CA ASP A 484 12.81 41.64 -0.14
C ASP A 484 12.16 40.35 -0.66
N LEU A 485 11.12 40.45 -1.49
CA LEU A 485 10.43 39.30 -2.05
C LEU A 485 11.29 38.58 -3.11
N PHE A 486 11.95 39.33 -3.99
CA PHE A 486 12.90 38.77 -4.97
C PHE A 486 14.13 38.17 -4.28
N ASN A 487 14.73 38.87 -3.32
CA ASN A 487 15.89 38.38 -2.56
C ASN A 487 15.55 37.10 -1.80
N SER A 488 14.38 37.03 -1.17
CA SER A 488 13.92 35.85 -0.43
C SER A 488 13.66 34.66 -1.36
N ALA A 489 13.16 34.88 -2.58
CA ALA A 489 13.04 33.81 -3.59
C ALA A 489 14.41 33.24 -3.98
N ILE A 490 15.37 34.10 -4.32
CA ILE A 490 16.71 33.69 -4.75
C ILE A 490 17.43 32.94 -3.63
N ILE A 491 17.42 33.50 -2.42
CA ILE A 491 18.02 32.89 -1.23
C ILE A 491 17.33 31.56 -0.90
N GLY A 492 16.00 31.51 -0.96
CA GLY A 492 15.24 30.30 -0.71
C GLY A 492 15.55 29.18 -1.70
N ILE A 493 15.67 29.49 -2.99
CA ILE A 493 16.08 28.54 -4.03
C ILE A 493 17.52 28.06 -3.79
N LEU A 494 18.45 28.97 -3.47
CA LEU A 494 19.83 28.61 -3.16
C LEU A 494 19.92 27.67 -1.96
N ILE A 495 19.19 27.97 -0.87
CA ILE A 495 19.10 27.12 0.31
C ILE A 495 18.51 25.75 -0.07
N ALA A 496 17.45 25.71 -0.88
CA ALA A 496 16.86 24.46 -1.34
C ALA A 496 17.87 23.61 -2.15
N ILE A 497 18.59 24.21 -3.09
CA ILE A 497 19.64 23.54 -3.89
C ILE A 497 20.73 22.99 -2.96
N VAL A 498 21.21 23.79 -2.01
CA VAL A 498 22.23 23.39 -1.03
C VAL A 498 21.72 22.22 -0.19
N ILE A 499 20.49 22.25 0.31
CA ILE A 499 19.90 21.16 1.10
C ILE A 499 19.74 19.89 0.27
N PHE A 500 19.32 19.99 -0.99
CA PHE A 500 19.27 18.83 -1.89
C PHE A 500 20.67 18.25 -2.17
N TYR A 501 21.68 19.11 -2.36
CA TYR A 501 23.06 18.72 -2.58
C TYR A 501 23.66 18.06 -1.33
N ILE A 502 23.50 18.66 -0.16
CA ILE A 502 23.90 18.09 1.14
C ILE A 502 23.19 16.75 1.38
N GLY A 503 21.88 16.68 1.13
CA GLY A 503 21.10 15.44 1.25
C GLY A 503 21.57 14.33 0.32
N TYR A 504 22.10 14.67 -0.85
CA TYR A 504 22.74 13.74 -1.79
C TYR A 504 24.06 13.18 -1.24
N PHE A 505 24.91 14.02 -0.62
CA PHE A 505 26.23 13.64 -0.13
C PHE A 505 26.24 12.97 1.25
N ILE A 506 25.41 13.42 2.20
CA ILE A 506 25.39 12.88 3.58
C ILE A 506 25.03 11.38 3.61
N ARG A 507 24.26 10.91 2.63
CA ARG A 507 23.92 9.49 2.46
C ARG A 507 23.81 9.19 0.97
N THR A 508 24.83 8.64 0.34
CA THR A 508 24.68 8.13 -1.03
C THR A 508 23.58 7.05 -1.08
N PRO A 509 22.62 7.09 -2.02
CA PRO A 509 21.63 6.03 -2.15
C PRO A 509 22.32 4.68 -2.28
N LYS A 510 21.87 3.67 -1.52
CA LYS A 510 22.33 2.29 -1.74
C LYS A 510 21.92 1.93 -3.15
N LYS A 511 22.90 1.92 -4.07
CA LYS A 511 22.66 1.51 -5.44
C LYS A 511 22.39 0.00 -5.44
N MET A 512 21.54 -0.44 -6.36
CA MET A 512 21.41 -1.87 -6.65
C MET A 512 22.80 -2.42 -7.00
N VAL A 513 23.19 -3.53 -6.37
CA VAL A 513 24.43 -4.23 -6.70
C VAL A 513 24.29 -4.78 -8.12
N LYS A 514 25.29 -4.53 -8.96
CA LYS A 514 25.31 -4.96 -10.36
C LYS A 514 26.51 -5.87 -10.55
N LEU A 515 26.25 -7.17 -10.73
CA LEU A 515 27.31 -8.14 -10.97
C LEU A 515 27.64 -8.16 -12.45
N LEU A 516 28.89 -7.86 -12.81
CA LEU A 516 29.34 -7.93 -14.19
C LEU A 516 29.47 -9.40 -14.61
N SER A 517 28.97 -9.78 -15.79
CA SER A 517 29.07 -11.18 -16.22
C SER A 517 30.52 -11.65 -16.38
N LYS A 518 31.45 -10.73 -16.67
CA LYS A 518 32.89 -11.01 -16.74
C LYS A 518 33.48 -11.49 -15.41
N GLU A 519 33.01 -10.94 -14.30
CA GLU A 519 33.45 -11.31 -12.95
C GLU A 519 32.83 -12.63 -12.47
N GLN A 520 31.84 -13.15 -13.22
CA GLN A 520 31.04 -14.32 -12.85
C GLN A 520 31.16 -15.43 -13.89
N GLU A 521 32.11 -15.34 -14.82
CA GLU A 521 32.18 -16.21 -16.00
C GLU A 521 32.28 -17.69 -15.66
N GLU A 522 33.16 -18.06 -14.73
CA GLU A 522 33.32 -19.44 -14.23
C GLU A 522 32.01 -19.96 -13.62
N ALA A 523 31.39 -19.19 -12.71
CA ALA A 523 30.13 -19.55 -12.08
C ALA A 523 28.99 -19.72 -13.10
N ILE A 524 28.94 -18.88 -14.13
CA ILE A 524 27.97 -19.00 -15.23
C ILE A 524 28.21 -20.28 -16.02
N LYS A 525 29.46 -20.60 -16.36
CA LYS A 525 29.80 -21.86 -17.08
C LYS A 525 29.37 -23.07 -16.27
N ASP A 526 29.64 -23.10 -14.98
CA ASP A 526 29.27 -24.22 -14.12
C ASP A 526 27.76 -24.34 -13.95
N HIS A 527 27.07 -23.21 -13.80
CA HIS A 527 25.60 -23.18 -13.78
C HIS A 527 24.98 -23.75 -15.05
N LEU A 528 25.48 -23.34 -16.22
CA LEU A 528 25.02 -23.85 -17.51
C LEU A 528 25.31 -25.34 -17.71
N LYS A 529 26.38 -25.87 -17.12
CA LYS A 529 26.64 -27.33 -17.12
C LYS A 529 25.64 -28.08 -16.25
N SER A 530 25.30 -27.53 -15.07
CA SER A 530 24.43 -28.20 -14.10
C SER A 530 22.94 -28.13 -14.44
N TYR A 531 22.47 -26.97 -14.94
CA TYR A 531 21.04 -26.71 -15.15
C TYR A 531 20.66 -26.53 -16.62
N GLY A 532 21.64 -26.54 -17.53
CA GLY A 532 21.44 -26.23 -18.93
C GLY A 532 21.22 -24.73 -19.20
N GLY A 533 20.89 -24.40 -20.45
CA GLY A 533 20.71 -23.03 -20.90
C GLY A 533 19.47 -22.78 -21.75
N THR A 534 19.41 -21.56 -22.28
CA THR A 534 18.37 -21.02 -23.16
C THR A 534 19.00 -20.49 -24.44
N GLU A 535 18.17 -20.05 -25.39
CA GLU A 535 18.63 -19.55 -26.70
C GLU A 535 19.52 -18.29 -26.61
N TYR A 536 19.54 -17.63 -25.45
CA TYR A 536 20.31 -16.41 -25.21
C TYR A 536 21.43 -16.58 -24.18
N SER A 537 21.60 -17.79 -23.62
CA SER A 537 22.56 -18.04 -22.54
C SER A 537 24.01 -17.81 -22.99
N HIS A 538 24.35 -18.18 -24.23
CA HIS A 538 25.71 -17.96 -24.74
C HIS A 538 26.06 -16.47 -24.88
N LEU A 539 25.07 -15.61 -25.17
CA LEU A 539 25.30 -14.17 -25.30
C LEU A 539 25.80 -13.53 -24.00
N ILE A 540 25.71 -14.18 -22.85
CA ILE A 540 26.23 -13.69 -21.56
C ILE A 540 27.76 -13.45 -21.62
N PHE A 541 28.46 -14.24 -22.44
CA PHE A 541 29.92 -14.17 -22.63
C PHE A 541 30.38 -12.98 -23.49
N LEU A 542 29.47 -12.18 -24.04
CA LEU A 542 29.79 -10.86 -24.63
C LEU A 542 30.17 -9.81 -23.58
N HIS A 543 29.94 -10.09 -22.30
CA HIS A 543 30.26 -9.22 -21.17
C HIS A 543 29.66 -7.81 -21.20
N ASP A 544 28.58 -7.65 -21.95
CA ASP A 544 27.83 -6.40 -22.10
C ASP A 544 26.54 -6.36 -21.26
N LYS A 545 26.37 -7.37 -20.39
CA LYS A 545 25.21 -7.60 -19.51
C LYS A 545 25.64 -7.77 -18.06
N PHE A 546 24.73 -7.43 -17.16
CA PHE A 546 24.81 -7.80 -15.76
C PHE A 546 24.12 -9.14 -15.53
N VAL A 547 24.46 -9.79 -14.42
CA VAL A 547 23.82 -11.01 -13.96
C VAL A 547 23.24 -10.86 -12.57
N HIS A 548 22.19 -11.62 -12.29
CA HIS A 548 21.62 -11.74 -10.96
C HIS A 548 21.27 -13.20 -10.66
N TRP A 549 21.61 -13.63 -9.46
CA TRP A 549 21.31 -14.95 -8.92
C TRP A 549 20.21 -14.81 -7.88
N ASN A 550 19.26 -15.75 -7.87
CA ASN A 550 18.32 -15.87 -6.74
C ASN A 550 19.07 -16.23 -5.45
N GLU A 551 18.42 -16.12 -4.30
CA GLU A 551 19.05 -16.36 -3.00
C GLU A 551 19.64 -17.78 -2.87
N LYS A 552 19.03 -18.78 -3.54
CA LYS A 552 19.52 -20.17 -3.56
C LYS A 552 20.67 -20.41 -4.54
N GLY A 553 20.98 -19.48 -5.44
CA GLY A 553 21.95 -19.66 -6.52
C GLY A 553 21.54 -20.66 -7.61
N THR A 554 20.26 -21.04 -7.68
CA THR A 554 19.71 -22.03 -8.63
C THR A 554 19.09 -21.42 -9.88
N VAL A 555 18.91 -20.10 -9.92
CA VAL A 555 18.31 -19.37 -11.05
C VAL A 555 19.13 -18.12 -11.37
N LEU A 556 19.46 -17.96 -12.64
CA LEU A 556 20.26 -16.89 -13.22
C LEU A 556 19.41 -16.01 -14.13
N PHE A 557 19.48 -14.70 -13.93
CA PHE A 557 18.94 -13.68 -14.82
C PHE A 557 20.06 -12.92 -15.50
N SER A 558 20.04 -12.85 -16.83
CA SER A 558 20.92 -12.00 -17.62
C SER A 558 20.17 -10.74 -18.04
N TYR A 559 20.70 -9.56 -17.73
CA TYR A 559 19.98 -8.32 -17.96
C TYR A 559 20.88 -7.12 -18.24
N GLN A 560 20.27 -6.04 -18.73
CA GLN A 560 20.90 -4.73 -18.81
C GLN A 560 19.93 -3.64 -18.35
N ILE A 561 20.46 -2.51 -17.88
CA ILE A 561 19.67 -1.39 -17.39
C ILE A 561 19.67 -0.30 -18.45
N TYR A 562 18.48 0.17 -18.82
CA TYR A 562 18.32 1.35 -19.66
C TYR A 562 17.23 2.25 -19.07
N ALA A 563 17.60 3.50 -18.73
CA ALA A 563 16.75 4.43 -17.99
C ALA A 563 16.15 3.81 -16.71
N ASP A 564 14.83 3.74 -16.59
CA ASP A 564 14.09 3.17 -15.45
C ASP A 564 13.81 1.66 -15.58
N LYS A 565 14.28 1.01 -16.66
CA LYS A 565 14.01 -0.41 -16.93
C LYS A 565 15.21 -1.30 -16.68
N ILE A 566 14.93 -2.47 -16.10
CA ILE A 566 15.83 -3.62 -16.13
C ILE A 566 15.32 -4.54 -17.23
N ILE A 567 16.07 -4.65 -18.32
CA ILE A 567 15.67 -5.46 -19.48
C ILE A 567 16.38 -6.81 -19.35
N VAL A 568 15.63 -7.83 -18.97
CA VAL A 568 16.07 -9.23 -18.88
C VAL A 568 16.04 -9.83 -20.28
N LEU A 569 17.11 -10.51 -20.67
CA LEU A 569 17.23 -11.18 -21.96
C LEU A 569 16.83 -12.64 -21.83
N GLY A 570 15.76 -13.04 -22.51
CA GLY A 570 15.24 -14.40 -22.51
C GLY A 570 14.61 -14.82 -21.19
N ASP A 571 14.31 -16.11 -21.11
CA ASP A 571 13.79 -16.75 -19.89
C ASP A 571 14.91 -16.92 -18.84
N PRO A 572 14.56 -16.98 -17.54
CA PRO A 572 15.52 -17.32 -16.48
C PRO A 572 16.17 -18.67 -16.75
N VAL A 573 17.45 -18.79 -16.38
CA VAL A 573 18.24 -20.01 -16.61
C VAL A 573 18.46 -20.72 -15.28
N GLY A 574 18.04 -21.98 -15.15
CA GLY A 574 18.21 -22.71 -13.88
C GLY A 574 17.12 -23.73 -13.61
N ASN A 575 16.93 -24.05 -12.33
CA ASN A 575 15.88 -24.96 -11.87
C ASN A 575 14.48 -24.35 -12.05
N GLU A 576 13.66 -24.91 -12.95
CA GLU A 576 12.32 -24.39 -13.27
C GLU A 576 11.39 -24.31 -12.04
N SER A 577 11.56 -25.20 -11.06
CA SER A 577 10.75 -25.20 -9.83
C SER A 577 10.99 -23.97 -8.93
N ASP A 578 12.14 -23.30 -9.08
CA ASP A 578 12.50 -22.09 -8.31
C ASP A 578 12.16 -20.79 -9.07
N PHE A 579 11.65 -20.86 -10.32
CA PHE A 579 11.42 -19.66 -11.15
C PHE A 579 10.42 -18.67 -10.53
N LEU A 580 9.34 -19.16 -9.94
CA LEU A 580 8.31 -18.28 -9.35
C LEU A 580 8.89 -17.43 -8.21
N SER A 581 9.61 -18.07 -7.27
CA SER A 581 10.30 -17.38 -6.17
C SER A 581 11.42 -16.48 -6.66
N ALA A 582 12.24 -16.94 -7.60
CA ALA A 582 13.35 -16.15 -8.15
C ALA A 582 12.85 -14.89 -8.88
N ILE A 583 11.75 -14.99 -9.63
CA ILE A 583 11.10 -13.83 -10.27
C ILE A 583 10.61 -12.88 -9.18
N GLN A 584 9.95 -13.37 -8.12
CA GLN A 584 9.49 -12.53 -7.01
C GLN A 584 10.63 -11.75 -6.37
N GLU A 585 11.70 -12.44 -5.97
CA GLU A 585 12.92 -11.86 -5.38
C GLU A 585 13.49 -10.75 -6.28
N PHE A 586 13.60 -11.02 -7.58
CA PHE A 586 14.12 -10.06 -8.55
C PHE A 586 13.19 -8.84 -8.72
N LEU A 587 11.87 -9.06 -8.74
CA LEU A 587 10.88 -7.97 -8.81
C LEU A 587 10.93 -7.09 -7.56
N GLU A 588 11.08 -7.67 -6.37
CA GLU A 588 11.19 -6.94 -5.10
C GLU A 588 12.50 -6.14 -5.03
N LEU A 589 13.61 -6.73 -5.48
CA LEU A 589 14.90 -6.05 -5.58
C LEU A 589 14.81 -4.84 -6.52
N ALA A 590 14.24 -5.03 -7.72
CA ALA A 590 14.06 -3.96 -8.67
C ALA A 590 13.15 -2.84 -8.12
N ASP A 591 12.03 -3.20 -7.50
CA ASP A 591 11.07 -2.26 -6.94
C ASP A 591 11.66 -1.43 -5.78
N ARG A 592 12.46 -2.07 -4.91
CA ARG A 592 13.18 -1.39 -3.81
C ARG A 592 14.10 -0.27 -4.31
N HIS A 593 14.70 -0.45 -5.49
CA HIS A 593 15.59 0.53 -6.13
C HIS A 593 14.89 1.42 -7.17
N GLY A 594 13.60 1.20 -7.41
CA GLY A 594 12.77 1.99 -8.32
C GLY A 594 12.90 1.65 -9.80
N TYR A 595 13.43 0.47 -10.13
CA TYR A 595 13.46 -0.06 -11.49
C TYR A 595 12.21 -0.87 -11.81
N THR A 596 11.85 -0.94 -13.10
CA THR A 596 10.79 -1.82 -13.60
C THR A 596 11.39 -2.91 -14.48
N PRO A 597 11.34 -4.19 -14.08
CA PRO A 597 11.80 -5.28 -14.92
C PRO A 597 10.92 -5.48 -16.16
N VAL A 598 11.55 -5.75 -17.28
CA VAL A 598 10.95 -6.06 -18.58
C VAL A 598 11.65 -7.30 -19.08
N PHE A 599 10.90 -8.33 -19.46
CA PHE A 599 11.48 -9.56 -19.99
C PHE A 599 11.35 -9.53 -21.51
N TYR A 600 12.49 -9.60 -22.19
CA TYR A 600 12.62 -9.42 -23.63
C TYR A 600 12.97 -10.75 -24.30
N GLU A 601 12.24 -11.09 -25.35
CA GLU A 601 12.41 -12.34 -26.10
C GLU A 601 12.20 -13.62 -25.25
N ILE A 602 11.20 -13.61 -24.38
CA ILE A 602 10.79 -14.80 -23.60
C ILE A 602 9.90 -15.74 -24.40
N ASN A 603 9.89 -17.02 -24.02
CA ASN A 603 8.90 -17.99 -24.44
C ASN A 603 7.64 -17.95 -23.53
N ASN A 604 6.73 -18.90 -23.70
CA ASN A 604 5.48 -18.97 -22.94
C ASN A 604 5.58 -19.73 -21.60
N LYS A 605 6.74 -20.32 -21.25
CA LYS A 605 6.91 -21.13 -20.03
C LYS A 605 6.66 -20.33 -18.75
N ILE A 606 7.12 -19.08 -18.71
CA ILE A 606 7.01 -18.21 -17.53
C ILE A 606 5.79 -17.29 -17.53
N PHE A 607 4.84 -17.47 -18.46
CA PHE A 607 3.68 -16.60 -18.58
C PHE A 607 2.79 -16.62 -17.34
N SER A 608 2.56 -17.80 -16.75
CA SER A 608 1.75 -17.91 -15.53
C SER A 608 2.38 -17.11 -14.39
N ALA A 609 3.67 -17.36 -14.13
CA ALA A 609 4.43 -16.65 -13.10
C ALA A 609 4.42 -15.13 -13.30
N LEU A 610 4.67 -14.65 -14.52
CA LEU A 610 4.66 -13.21 -14.81
C LEU A 610 3.25 -12.60 -14.75
N HIS A 611 2.21 -13.34 -15.14
CA HIS A 611 0.83 -12.86 -15.09
C HIS A 611 0.34 -12.67 -13.65
N GLU A 612 0.73 -13.54 -12.71
CA GLU A 612 0.47 -13.37 -11.27
C GLU A 612 1.06 -12.06 -10.73
N TYR A 613 2.18 -11.60 -11.29
CA TYR A 613 2.79 -10.30 -10.97
C TYR A 613 2.29 -9.15 -11.87
N GLY A 614 1.19 -9.30 -12.59
CA GLY A 614 0.55 -8.20 -13.33
C GLY A 614 1.31 -7.74 -14.59
N TYR A 615 2.03 -8.66 -15.23
CA TYR A 615 2.61 -8.45 -16.55
C TYR A 615 1.57 -8.60 -17.66
N SER A 616 1.85 -7.96 -18.79
CA SER A 616 1.15 -8.13 -20.06
C SER A 616 2.18 -8.50 -21.13
N PHE A 617 1.73 -9.22 -22.16
CA PHE A 617 2.62 -9.84 -23.14
C PHE A 617 2.37 -9.24 -24.51
N PHE A 618 3.45 -8.85 -25.18
CA PHE A 618 3.43 -8.39 -26.57
C PHE A 618 4.22 -9.38 -27.42
N LYS A 619 3.58 -9.99 -28.42
CA LYS A 619 4.24 -10.94 -29.32
C LYS A 619 5.19 -10.18 -30.24
N LEU A 620 6.49 -10.43 -30.11
CA LEU A 620 7.54 -9.71 -30.82
C LEU A 620 7.84 -10.32 -32.18
N GLY A 621 7.96 -11.65 -32.20
CA GLY A 621 8.50 -12.39 -33.32
C GLY A 621 8.35 -13.89 -33.12
N GLU A 622 8.98 -14.63 -34.01
CA GLU A 622 9.07 -16.09 -33.96
C GLU A 622 10.49 -16.51 -34.32
N GLU A 623 11.05 -17.46 -33.58
CA GLU A 623 12.29 -18.15 -33.96
C GLU A 623 11.99 -19.28 -34.92
N ALA A 624 12.87 -19.48 -35.89
CA ALA A 624 12.73 -20.51 -36.91
C ALA A 624 13.66 -21.69 -36.59
N PHE A 625 13.10 -22.89 -36.55
CA PHE A 625 13.84 -24.12 -36.29
C PHE A 625 13.79 -25.05 -37.50
N VAL A 626 14.91 -25.73 -37.75
CA VAL A 626 15.04 -26.80 -38.74
C VAL A 626 15.21 -28.12 -37.99
N ASP A 627 14.38 -29.10 -38.34
CA ASP A 627 14.46 -30.48 -37.83
C ASP A 627 15.56 -31.21 -38.60
N LEU A 628 16.71 -31.40 -37.96
CA LEU A 628 17.90 -31.97 -38.60
C LEU A 628 17.75 -33.46 -38.89
N GLU A 629 16.90 -34.18 -38.17
CA GLU A 629 16.61 -35.58 -38.46
C GLU A 629 15.91 -35.71 -39.83
N LYS A 630 14.92 -34.84 -40.07
CA LYS A 630 14.17 -34.77 -41.34
C LYS A 630 14.95 -34.11 -42.48
N PHE A 631 15.91 -33.25 -42.15
CA PHE A 631 16.67 -32.51 -43.16
C PHE A 631 17.41 -33.45 -44.14
N THR A 632 17.15 -33.27 -45.43
CA THR A 632 17.81 -34.02 -46.50
C THR A 632 17.99 -33.15 -47.74
N PHE A 633 19.03 -33.42 -48.52
CA PHE A 633 19.16 -32.82 -49.84
C PHE A 633 18.30 -33.52 -50.89
N THR A 634 17.62 -34.63 -50.60
CA THR A 634 16.80 -35.37 -51.58
C THR A 634 15.41 -34.74 -51.76
N GLY A 635 14.67 -35.14 -52.81
CA GLY A 635 13.31 -34.65 -53.07
C GLY A 635 13.19 -33.42 -53.99
N LYS A 636 11.99 -33.13 -54.48
CA LYS A 636 11.72 -32.06 -55.48
C LYS A 636 11.88 -30.67 -54.88
N GLU A 637 11.45 -30.48 -53.63
CA GLU A 637 11.46 -29.19 -52.93
C GLU A 637 12.90 -28.67 -52.69
N MET A 638 13.86 -29.57 -52.45
CA MET A 638 15.27 -29.24 -52.21
C MET A 638 16.10 -29.02 -53.49
N LYS A 639 15.48 -28.95 -54.68
CA LYS A 639 16.18 -28.70 -55.95
C LYS A 639 16.98 -27.39 -55.93
N GLY A 640 16.41 -26.33 -55.34
CA GLY A 640 17.09 -25.04 -55.22
C GLY A 640 18.33 -25.11 -54.31
N SER A 641 18.17 -25.69 -53.12
CA SER A 641 19.25 -25.89 -52.15
C SER A 641 20.40 -26.74 -52.73
N ARG A 642 20.08 -27.85 -53.42
CA ARG A 642 21.07 -28.67 -54.14
C ARG A 642 21.81 -27.89 -55.22
N ALA A 643 21.10 -27.08 -56.01
CA ALA A 643 21.72 -26.29 -57.06
C ALA A 643 22.71 -25.25 -56.50
N ILE A 644 22.37 -24.64 -55.36
CA ILE A 644 23.27 -23.73 -54.64
C ILE A 644 24.50 -24.50 -54.15
N ARG A 645 24.33 -25.64 -53.45
CA ARG A 645 25.44 -26.45 -52.95
C ARG A 645 26.40 -26.86 -54.07
N ASN A 646 25.88 -27.48 -55.13
CA ASN A 646 26.69 -27.92 -56.26
C ASN A 646 27.42 -26.75 -56.97
N LYS A 647 26.81 -25.56 -57.00
CA LYS A 647 27.46 -24.36 -57.57
C LYS A 647 28.69 -23.97 -56.75
N PHE A 648 28.54 -23.86 -55.43
CA PHE A 648 29.63 -23.45 -54.54
C PHE A 648 30.75 -24.51 -54.49
N GLU A 649 30.41 -25.79 -54.46
CA GLU A 649 31.38 -26.90 -54.53
C GLU A 649 32.18 -26.86 -55.83
N ARG A 650 31.53 -26.67 -56.99
CA ARG A 650 32.19 -26.55 -58.29
C ARG A 650 33.13 -25.33 -58.38
N GLU A 651 32.83 -24.28 -57.63
CA GLU A 651 33.66 -23.07 -57.54
C GLU A 651 34.72 -23.16 -56.42
N ASN A 652 34.92 -24.34 -55.82
CA ASN A 652 35.89 -24.62 -54.75
C ASN A 652 35.69 -23.78 -53.48
N TYR A 653 34.44 -23.47 -53.13
CA TYR A 653 34.12 -22.92 -51.81
C TYR A 653 33.87 -24.04 -50.80
N ILE A 654 34.44 -23.89 -49.61
CA ILE A 654 34.26 -24.83 -48.49
C ILE A 654 33.90 -24.06 -47.21
N VAL A 655 33.08 -24.68 -46.37
CA VAL A 655 32.82 -24.19 -45.00
C VAL A 655 33.63 -25.06 -44.04
N GLU A 656 34.63 -24.46 -43.41
CA GLU A 656 35.49 -25.10 -42.42
C GLU A 656 34.96 -24.80 -41.02
N ILE A 657 34.69 -25.85 -40.22
CA ILE A 657 34.30 -25.69 -38.82
C ILE A 657 35.56 -25.73 -37.96
N MET A 658 35.93 -24.59 -37.40
CA MET A 658 37.12 -24.42 -36.57
C MET A 658 36.73 -24.42 -35.09
N SER A 659 37.49 -25.11 -34.25
CA SER A 659 37.32 -25.09 -32.78
C SER A 659 38.35 -24.16 -32.11
N PRO A 660 38.01 -23.49 -31.00
CA PRO A 660 38.97 -22.68 -30.25
C PRO A 660 40.05 -23.57 -29.59
N PRO A 661 41.25 -23.03 -29.25
CA PRO A 661 41.66 -21.63 -29.40
C PRO A 661 42.04 -21.27 -30.85
N TYR A 662 41.82 -20.01 -31.22
CA TYR A 662 42.12 -19.49 -32.55
C TYR A 662 43.43 -18.70 -32.58
N SER A 663 44.17 -18.79 -33.68
CA SER A 663 45.38 -18.00 -33.87
C SER A 663 45.06 -16.51 -34.12
N GLN A 664 46.04 -15.63 -33.88
CA GLN A 664 45.87 -14.20 -34.13
C GLN A 664 45.63 -13.90 -35.62
N GLU A 665 46.19 -14.70 -36.52
CA GLU A 665 45.99 -14.59 -37.97
C GLU A 665 44.52 -14.86 -38.32
N VAL A 666 43.93 -15.94 -37.80
CA VAL A 666 42.51 -16.26 -38.00
C VAL A 666 41.64 -15.11 -37.50
N MET A 667 41.87 -14.62 -36.27
CA MET A 667 41.09 -13.52 -35.73
C MET A 667 41.22 -12.23 -36.55
N LYS A 668 42.42 -11.94 -37.08
CA LYS A 668 42.65 -10.80 -37.98
C LYS A 668 41.85 -10.94 -39.29
N GLU A 669 41.81 -12.13 -39.88
CA GLU A 669 40.99 -12.41 -41.08
C GLU A 669 39.49 -12.22 -40.81
N LEU A 670 38.98 -12.78 -39.71
CA LEU A 670 37.58 -12.63 -39.33
C LEU A 670 37.21 -11.17 -39.07
N LYS A 671 38.13 -10.42 -38.44
CA LYS A 671 37.97 -8.98 -38.18
C LYS A 671 37.91 -8.16 -39.46
N GLU A 672 38.69 -8.53 -40.47
CA GLU A 672 38.66 -7.89 -41.79
C GLU A 672 37.31 -8.13 -42.49
N VAL A 673 36.84 -9.39 -42.53
CA VAL A 673 35.52 -9.76 -43.06
C VAL A 673 34.42 -8.97 -42.35
N SER A 674 34.48 -8.96 -41.02
CA SER A 674 33.56 -8.25 -40.13
C SER A 674 33.51 -6.75 -40.43
N THR A 675 34.68 -6.11 -40.55
CA THR A 675 34.81 -4.67 -40.85
C THR A 675 34.24 -4.35 -42.23
N LYS A 676 34.57 -5.17 -43.24
CA LYS A 676 34.04 -5.02 -44.61
C LYS A 676 32.52 -5.21 -44.68
N TRP A 677 31.96 -6.14 -43.89
CA TRP A 677 30.52 -6.36 -43.81
C TRP A 677 29.77 -5.21 -43.13
N LEU A 678 30.36 -4.59 -42.11
CA LEU A 678 29.73 -3.47 -41.40
C LEU A 678 29.56 -2.23 -42.29
N GLN A 679 30.48 -1.98 -43.23
CA GLN A 679 30.42 -0.84 -44.16
C GLN A 679 30.21 0.51 -43.42
N GLY A 680 30.89 0.72 -42.30
CA GLY A 680 30.76 1.93 -41.47
C GLY A 680 29.59 1.93 -40.47
N ARG A 681 28.73 0.91 -40.48
CA ARG A 681 27.70 0.72 -39.45
C ARG A 681 28.33 0.40 -38.10
N ALA A 682 27.70 0.87 -37.02
CA ALA A 682 28.10 0.51 -35.66
C ALA A 682 27.63 -0.90 -35.30
N GLU A 683 28.39 -1.56 -34.43
CA GLU A 683 27.99 -2.81 -33.81
C GLU A 683 26.74 -2.62 -32.93
N LYS A 684 25.92 -3.67 -32.87
CA LYS A 684 24.81 -3.78 -31.92
C LYS A 684 25.24 -4.64 -30.74
N GLY A 685 24.41 -4.73 -29.70
CA GLY A 685 24.68 -5.62 -28.58
C GLY A 685 23.41 -6.08 -27.88
N PHE A 686 23.57 -6.47 -26.63
CA PHE A 686 22.54 -7.00 -25.73
C PHE A 686 21.97 -8.35 -26.19
N SER A 687 21.05 -8.31 -27.16
CA SER A 687 20.38 -9.50 -27.73
C SER A 687 21.00 -9.98 -29.04
N LEU A 688 22.08 -9.32 -29.50
CA LEU A 688 22.82 -9.64 -30.72
C LEU A 688 24.31 -9.65 -30.41
N GLY A 689 25.05 -10.57 -31.01
CA GLY A 689 26.51 -10.58 -30.98
C GLY A 689 27.14 -9.41 -31.72
N PHE A 690 28.32 -9.02 -31.23
CA PHE A 690 29.26 -8.15 -31.91
C PHE A 690 30.62 -8.83 -32.01
N PHE A 691 31.49 -8.31 -32.88
CA PHE A 691 32.83 -8.85 -33.02
C PHE A 691 33.66 -8.59 -31.74
N ASP A 692 33.75 -9.60 -30.89
CA ASP A 692 34.57 -9.62 -29.69
C ASP A 692 35.44 -10.89 -29.71
N GLU A 693 36.75 -10.71 -29.55
CA GLU A 693 37.73 -11.79 -29.73
C GLU A 693 37.61 -12.85 -28.61
N HIS A 694 37.25 -12.44 -27.39
CA HIS A 694 37.00 -13.36 -26.27
C HIS A 694 35.75 -14.19 -26.53
N TYR A 695 34.62 -13.53 -26.83
CA TYR A 695 33.36 -14.19 -27.15
C TYR A 695 33.49 -15.18 -28.31
N LEU A 696 34.10 -14.76 -29.42
CA LEU A 696 34.33 -15.65 -30.57
C LEU A 696 35.22 -16.85 -30.21
N SER A 697 36.09 -16.73 -29.21
CA SER A 697 36.94 -17.83 -28.73
C SER A 697 36.24 -18.76 -27.73
N THR A 698 34.97 -18.50 -27.36
CA THR A 698 34.21 -19.35 -26.42
C THR A 698 33.47 -20.51 -27.09
N SER A 699 33.38 -20.53 -28.43
CA SER A 699 32.62 -21.51 -29.21
C SER A 699 33.23 -21.75 -30.59
N LYS A 700 32.69 -22.73 -31.33
CA LYS A 700 33.13 -23.08 -32.69
C LYS A 700 32.76 -21.96 -33.68
N ILE A 701 33.54 -21.81 -34.76
CA ILE A 701 33.29 -20.84 -35.84
C ILE A 701 33.28 -21.58 -37.17
N ALA A 702 32.25 -21.34 -37.98
CA ALA A 702 32.20 -21.78 -39.37
C ALA A 702 32.80 -20.71 -40.27
N VAL A 703 33.81 -21.05 -41.07
CA VAL A 703 34.54 -20.11 -41.93
C VAL A 703 34.36 -20.52 -43.38
N LEU A 704 33.82 -19.61 -44.20
CA LEU A 704 33.71 -19.80 -45.64
C LEU A 704 35.03 -19.44 -46.32
N ARG A 705 35.72 -20.46 -46.81
CA ARG A 705 36.97 -20.35 -47.58
C ARG A 705 36.68 -20.48 -49.08
N GLY A 706 37.42 -19.74 -49.89
CA GLY A 706 37.49 -19.91 -51.33
C GLY A 706 38.91 -19.65 -51.84
N ALA A 707 39.13 -19.69 -53.16
CA ALA A 707 40.45 -19.54 -53.76
C ALA A 707 41.19 -18.23 -53.38
N GLN A 708 40.45 -17.16 -53.05
CA GLN A 708 41.00 -15.84 -52.68
C GLN A 708 41.02 -15.60 -51.15
N GLY A 709 40.89 -16.65 -50.34
CA GLY A 709 40.91 -16.59 -48.88
C GLY A 709 39.52 -16.62 -48.23
N THR A 710 39.37 -15.98 -47.07
CA THR A 710 38.14 -16.01 -46.28
C THR A 710 37.09 -15.03 -46.82
N PHE A 711 35.90 -15.55 -47.18
CA PHE A 711 34.78 -14.75 -47.72
C PHE A 711 33.72 -14.45 -46.67
N GLY A 712 33.56 -15.31 -45.67
CA GLY A 712 32.55 -15.14 -44.63
C GLY A 712 32.81 -16.01 -43.42
N PHE A 713 32.09 -15.75 -42.34
CA PHE A 713 32.09 -16.61 -41.17
C PHE A 713 30.74 -16.57 -40.45
N ALA A 714 30.46 -17.60 -39.67
CA ALA A 714 29.39 -17.64 -38.71
C ALA A 714 29.87 -18.17 -37.35
N SER A 715 29.52 -17.49 -36.26
CA SER A 715 29.78 -17.99 -34.90
C SER A 715 28.70 -18.99 -34.51
N ILE A 716 29.10 -20.18 -34.06
CA ILE A 716 28.19 -21.24 -33.65
C ILE A 716 27.84 -21.03 -32.18
N MET A 717 26.56 -20.95 -31.89
CA MET A 717 26.05 -20.66 -30.56
C MET A 717 25.50 -21.94 -29.90
N PRO A 718 26.16 -22.49 -28.86
CA PRO A 718 25.62 -23.60 -28.10
C PRO A 718 24.43 -23.15 -27.25
N MET A 719 23.38 -23.99 -27.20
CA MET A 719 22.19 -23.73 -26.39
C MET A 719 22.29 -24.26 -24.95
N TYR A 720 23.35 -25.04 -24.66
CA TYR A 720 23.58 -25.69 -23.37
C TYR A 720 22.43 -26.62 -22.94
N ASP A 721 21.84 -27.34 -23.89
CA ASP A 721 20.76 -28.31 -23.66
C ASP A 721 21.22 -29.74 -23.99
N GLN A 722 22.41 -30.09 -23.51
CA GLN A 722 23.02 -31.42 -23.68
C GLN A 722 23.22 -31.85 -25.14
N GLY A 723 23.31 -30.88 -26.05
CA GLY A 723 23.56 -31.15 -27.47
C GLY A 723 22.29 -31.40 -28.28
N GLU A 724 21.10 -31.10 -27.74
CA GLU A 724 19.86 -31.20 -28.51
C GLU A 724 19.77 -30.14 -29.61
N ARG A 725 20.17 -28.89 -29.31
CA ARG A 725 19.99 -27.77 -30.25
C ARG A 725 21.24 -26.93 -30.39
N VAL A 726 21.40 -26.36 -31.58
CA VAL A 726 22.48 -25.43 -31.90
C VAL A 726 21.96 -24.25 -32.71
N SER A 727 22.66 -23.12 -32.64
CA SER A 727 22.30 -21.92 -33.39
C SER A 727 23.51 -21.21 -33.95
N VAL A 728 23.26 -20.06 -34.56
CA VAL A 728 24.25 -19.10 -35.02
C VAL A 728 23.89 -17.73 -34.49
N ASP A 729 24.92 -16.93 -34.21
CA ASP A 729 24.74 -15.55 -33.77
C ASP A 729 25.26 -14.57 -34.84
N LEU A 730 26.58 -14.42 -34.93
CA LEU A 730 27.20 -13.63 -35.98
C LEU A 730 27.19 -14.43 -37.28
N MET A 731 26.73 -13.83 -38.38
CA MET A 731 26.93 -14.35 -39.73
C MET A 731 27.29 -13.18 -40.65
N ARG A 732 28.55 -13.14 -41.09
CA ARG A 732 29.11 -12.00 -41.85
C ARG A 732 29.85 -12.51 -43.08
N PHE A 733 29.76 -11.75 -44.17
CA PHE A 733 30.43 -12.07 -45.43
C PHE A 733 30.86 -10.79 -46.16
N LYS A 734 31.95 -10.87 -46.93
CA LYS A 734 32.49 -9.72 -47.65
C LYS A 734 31.49 -9.21 -48.70
N PRO A 735 31.37 -7.88 -48.91
CA PRO A 735 30.64 -7.34 -50.05
C PRO A 735 31.17 -7.93 -51.36
N GLY A 736 30.27 -8.30 -52.28
CA GLY A 736 30.64 -8.97 -53.53
C GLY A 736 30.75 -10.50 -53.44
N SER A 737 30.43 -11.11 -52.30
CA SER A 737 30.34 -12.58 -52.19
C SER A 737 29.30 -13.16 -53.15
N PRO A 738 29.49 -14.39 -53.68
CA PRO A 738 28.60 -14.97 -54.68
C PRO A 738 27.14 -15.05 -54.21
N SER A 739 26.20 -14.88 -55.14
CA SER A 739 24.78 -15.10 -54.83
C SER A 739 24.54 -16.53 -54.33
N GLY A 740 23.84 -16.66 -53.21
CA GLY A 740 23.64 -17.92 -52.47
C GLY A 740 24.60 -18.16 -51.31
N THR A 741 25.50 -17.21 -50.99
CA THR A 741 26.50 -17.38 -49.90
C THR A 741 25.86 -17.73 -48.56
N MET A 742 24.80 -17.01 -48.17
CA MET A 742 24.09 -17.26 -46.92
C MET A 742 23.41 -18.64 -46.92
N ASP A 743 22.71 -19.00 -48.01
CA ASP A 743 22.10 -20.32 -48.17
C ASP A 743 23.16 -21.42 -48.06
N PHE A 744 24.33 -21.27 -48.71
CA PHE A 744 25.42 -22.25 -48.66
C PHE A 744 26.00 -22.44 -47.24
N ILE A 745 26.21 -21.35 -46.49
CA ILE A 745 26.68 -21.43 -45.10
C ILE A 745 25.66 -22.16 -44.23
N PHE A 746 24.37 -21.81 -44.30
CA PHE A 746 23.34 -22.49 -43.51
C PHE A 746 23.20 -23.97 -43.89
N LEU A 747 23.19 -24.30 -45.19
CA LEU A 747 23.13 -25.69 -45.66
C LEU A 747 24.31 -26.52 -45.16
N SER A 748 25.52 -25.96 -45.20
CA SER A 748 26.73 -26.61 -44.66
C SER A 748 26.65 -26.79 -43.15
N LEU A 749 26.10 -25.80 -42.43
CA LEU A 749 25.87 -25.87 -40.99
C LEU A 749 24.82 -26.90 -40.61
N PHE A 750 23.76 -27.08 -41.41
CA PHE A 750 22.77 -28.13 -41.18
C PHE A 750 23.37 -29.53 -41.36
N GLU A 751 24.18 -29.74 -42.40
CA GLU A 751 24.92 -30.99 -42.61
C GLU A 751 25.87 -31.27 -41.45
N TRP A 752 26.67 -30.26 -41.06
CA TRP A 752 27.59 -30.38 -39.93
C TRP A 752 26.83 -30.67 -38.62
N ALA A 753 25.81 -29.89 -38.28
CA ALA A 753 25.06 -30.07 -37.04
C ALA A 753 24.39 -31.44 -36.98
N LYS A 754 23.83 -31.92 -38.10
CA LYS A 754 23.31 -33.28 -38.22
C LYS A 754 24.39 -34.33 -37.98
N SER A 755 25.60 -34.12 -38.50
CA SER A 755 26.72 -35.06 -38.31
C SER A 755 27.25 -35.11 -36.87
N GLU A 756 27.12 -34.02 -36.11
CA GLU A 756 27.47 -33.95 -34.69
C GLU A 756 26.35 -34.50 -33.78
N GLY A 757 25.19 -34.85 -34.34
CA GLY A 757 24.07 -35.43 -33.61
C GLY A 757 23.07 -34.42 -33.02
N TYR A 758 23.12 -33.15 -33.43
CA TYR A 758 22.10 -32.18 -33.03
C TYR A 758 20.74 -32.53 -33.65
N ARG A 759 19.66 -32.30 -32.90
CA ARG A 759 18.28 -32.56 -33.33
C ARG A 759 17.68 -31.38 -34.08
N ASP A 760 17.80 -30.18 -33.52
CA ASP A 760 17.25 -28.97 -34.15
C ASP A 760 18.30 -27.88 -34.35
N PHE A 761 18.16 -27.12 -35.43
CA PHE A 761 18.95 -25.94 -35.71
C PHE A 761 18.10 -24.66 -35.58
N ASN A 762 18.42 -23.79 -34.63
CA ASN A 762 17.77 -22.47 -34.50
C ASN A 762 18.43 -21.46 -35.45
N MET A 763 17.67 -20.98 -36.43
CA MET A 763 18.11 -19.95 -37.39
C MET A 763 17.99 -18.52 -36.83
N GLY A 764 17.59 -18.37 -35.57
CA GLY A 764 17.34 -17.13 -34.84
C GLY A 764 15.94 -16.55 -35.09
N MET A 765 15.66 -15.41 -34.47
CA MET A 765 14.36 -14.73 -34.54
C MET A 765 14.06 -14.08 -35.92
N SER A 766 12.78 -14.06 -36.31
CA SER A 766 12.20 -13.16 -37.31
C SER A 766 11.04 -12.36 -36.70
N PRO A 767 10.94 -11.05 -36.97
CA PRO A 767 9.78 -10.27 -36.55
C PRO A 767 8.50 -10.82 -37.17
N LEU A 768 7.39 -10.67 -36.46
CA LEU A 768 6.09 -10.99 -37.01
C LEU A 768 5.66 -9.93 -38.02
N SER A 769 5.41 -10.39 -39.25
CA SER A 769 4.85 -9.57 -40.31
C SER A 769 3.43 -9.07 -40.02
N ASN A 770 2.68 -9.76 -39.14
CA ASN A 770 1.24 -9.56 -38.98
C ASN A 770 0.85 -8.92 -37.62
N VAL A 771 1.79 -8.72 -36.69
CA VAL A 771 1.49 -8.10 -35.38
C VAL A 771 1.17 -6.62 -35.58
N GLY A 772 0.07 -6.16 -34.97
CA GLY A 772 -0.42 -4.79 -35.09
C GLY A 772 -1.19 -4.49 -36.39
N GLN A 773 -1.32 -5.45 -37.32
CA GLN A 773 -2.08 -5.24 -38.56
C GLN A 773 -3.59 -5.43 -38.40
N SER A 774 -4.03 -6.18 -37.39
CA SER A 774 -5.46 -6.37 -37.12
C SER A 774 -6.15 -5.05 -36.78
N ARG A 775 -7.38 -4.87 -37.26
CA ARG A 775 -8.24 -3.74 -36.87
C ARG A 775 -8.52 -3.72 -35.37
N TYR A 776 -8.49 -4.88 -34.72
CA TYR A 776 -8.74 -5.06 -33.30
C TYR A 776 -7.48 -4.93 -32.42
N SER A 777 -6.29 -4.77 -33.01
CA SER A 777 -5.06 -4.53 -32.23
C SER A 777 -5.10 -3.16 -31.56
N PHE A 778 -4.62 -3.09 -30.31
CA PHE A 778 -4.57 -1.83 -29.57
C PHE A 778 -3.62 -0.83 -30.24
N LEU A 779 -3.92 0.47 -30.14
CA LEU A 779 -3.06 1.52 -30.71
C LEU A 779 -1.61 1.44 -30.21
N SER A 780 -1.43 1.12 -28.92
CA SER A 780 -0.11 0.92 -28.30
C SER A 780 0.70 -0.18 -28.98
N GLU A 781 0.08 -1.30 -29.35
CA GLU A 781 0.73 -2.40 -30.05
C GLU A 781 1.12 -2.01 -31.48
N LYS A 782 0.26 -1.24 -32.17
CA LYS A 782 0.57 -0.74 -33.51
C LYS A 782 1.82 0.14 -33.49
N ILE A 783 1.87 1.11 -32.56
CA ILE A 783 3.02 2.00 -32.40
C ILE A 783 4.27 1.18 -32.00
N ALA A 784 4.14 0.26 -31.07
CA ALA A 784 5.24 -0.61 -30.63
C ALA A 784 5.82 -1.46 -31.77
N ALA A 785 4.95 -2.05 -32.60
CA ALA A 785 5.34 -2.78 -33.80
C ALA A 785 6.10 -1.87 -34.78
N GLN A 786 5.63 -0.63 -34.99
CA GLN A 786 6.33 0.32 -35.86
C GLN A 786 7.70 0.73 -35.30
N ILE A 787 7.82 0.96 -33.99
CA ILE A 787 9.11 1.26 -33.33
C ILE A 787 10.09 0.10 -33.52
N PHE A 788 9.63 -1.14 -33.37
CA PHE A 788 10.49 -2.31 -33.55
C PHE A 788 10.93 -2.49 -35.01
N LEU A 789 9.99 -2.37 -35.96
CA LEU A 789 10.26 -2.53 -37.39
C LEU A 789 11.16 -1.40 -37.95
N HIS A 790 10.95 -0.15 -37.55
CA HIS A 790 11.71 0.99 -38.06
C HIS A 790 12.97 1.31 -37.26
N GLY A 791 12.95 1.02 -35.96
CA GLY A 791 14.08 1.27 -35.06
C GLY A 791 15.29 0.39 -35.35
N GLN A 792 15.08 -0.72 -36.04
CA GLN A 792 16.14 -1.54 -36.60
C GLN A 792 16.34 -1.26 -38.10
N HIS A 793 16.61 0.00 -38.46
CA HIS A 793 16.82 0.57 -39.81
C HIS A 793 17.84 -0.16 -40.74
N PHE A 794 18.32 -1.35 -40.36
CA PHE A 794 19.38 -2.11 -41.01
C PHE A 794 19.04 -3.59 -41.26
N TYR A 795 17.90 -4.11 -40.78
CA TYR A 795 17.45 -5.46 -41.15
C TYR A 795 16.27 -5.36 -42.12
N HIS A 796 16.47 -5.84 -43.36
CA HIS A 796 15.37 -6.10 -44.29
C HIS A 796 14.56 -7.32 -43.79
N PHE A 797 13.75 -7.12 -42.76
CA PHE A 797 13.07 -8.19 -42.02
C PHE A 797 12.17 -9.07 -42.88
N LYS A 798 11.53 -8.49 -43.90
CA LYS A 798 10.70 -9.24 -44.86
C LYS A 798 11.54 -10.21 -45.68
N GLY A 799 12.74 -9.79 -46.09
CA GLY A 799 13.71 -10.64 -46.80
C GLY A 799 14.26 -11.76 -45.91
N LEU A 800 14.59 -11.45 -44.66
CA LEU A 800 15.11 -12.43 -43.71
C LEU A 800 14.06 -13.50 -43.32
N LYS A 801 12.81 -13.10 -43.11
CA LYS A 801 11.73 -14.06 -42.84
C LYS A 801 11.48 -14.97 -44.05
N ASN A 802 11.41 -14.40 -45.25
CA ASN A 802 11.26 -15.18 -46.49
C ASN A 802 12.44 -16.13 -46.73
N PHE A 803 13.65 -15.75 -46.33
CA PHE A 803 14.81 -16.63 -46.36
C PHE A 803 14.64 -17.83 -45.42
N LYS A 804 14.27 -17.60 -44.16
CA LYS A 804 14.09 -18.68 -43.17
C LYS A 804 12.93 -19.61 -43.51
N LEU A 805 11.85 -19.11 -44.12
CA LEU A 805 10.72 -19.91 -44.59
C LEU A 805 11.10 -21.01 -45.61
N LYS A 806 12.27 -20.91 -46.27
CA LYS A 806 12.75 -21.96 -47.16
C LYS A 806 13.16 -23.24 -46.43
N TYR A 807 13.52 -23.13 -45.14
CA TYR A 807 14.18 -24.18 -44.38
C TYR A 807 13.48 -24.51 -43.06
N ALA A 808 12.76 -23.56 -42.47
CA ALA A 808 12.16 -23.73 -41.16
C ALA A 808 10.98 -24.72 -41.19
N ASP A 809 11.06 -25.75 -40.36
CA ASP A 809 10.02 -26.76 -40.17
C ASP A 809 8.97 -26.33 -39.13
N PHE A 810 9.42 -25.64 -38.07
CA PHE A 810 8.53 -25.11 -37.04
C PHE A 810 9.02 -23.77 -36.49
N TRP A 811 8.09 -23.05 -35.87
CA TRP A 811 8.30 -21.68 -35.38
C TRP A 811 7.91 -21.55 -33.92
N VAL A 812 8.80 -20.95 -33.11
CA VAL A 812 8.56 -20.74 -31.68
C VAL A 812 8.31 -19.25 -31.40
N PRO A 813 7.19 -18.87 -30.79
CA PRO A 813 6.86 -17.47 -30.58
C PRO A 813 7.69 -16.85 -29.45
N LYS A 814 8.12 -15.60 -29.66
CA LYS A 814 8.86 -14.80 -28.67
C LYS A 814 8.08 -13.54 -28.29
N TYR A 815 8.18 -13.16 -27.03
CA TYR A 815 7.37 -12.11 -26.44
C TYR A 815 8.19 -11.11 -25.62
N VAL A 816 7.61 -9.92 -25.46
CA VAL A 816 8.03 -8.95 -24.47
C VAL A 816 7.00 -8.94 -23.35
N ALA A 817 7.42 -9.25 -22.13
CA ALA A 817 6.60 -9.06 -20.95
C ALA A 817 6.91 -7.70 -20.31
N TYR A 818 5.88 -6.86 -20.20
CA TYR A 818 5.97 -5.54 -19.59
C TYR A 818 4.88 -5.37 -18.52
N ARG A 819 5.13 -4.55 -17.50
CA ARG A 819 4.09 -4.25 -16.48
C ARG A 819 2.90 -3.55 -17.14
N LYS A 820 1.67 -3.97 -16.86
CA LYS A 820 0.44 -3.43 -17.47
C LYS A 820 0.27 -1.91 -17.39
N LYS A 821 0.84 -1.25 -16.37
CA LYS A 821 0.81 0.21 -16.19
C LYS A 821 1.95 0.95 -16.91
N SER A 822 2.91 0.23 -17.49
CA SER A 822 3.99 0.81 -18.29
C SER A 822 3.52 1.00 -19.74
N SER A 823 4.01 2.05 -20.39
CA SER A 823 3.74 2.27 -21.81
C SER A 823 4.58 1.31 -22.67
N LEU A 824 3.90 0.45 -23.44
CA LEU A 824 4.54 -0.48 -24.37
C LEU A 824 5.39 0.24 -25.44
N PRO A 825 4.90 1.31 -26.12
CA PRO A 825 5.74 2.08 -27.05
C PRO A 825 7.06 2.58 -26.47
N PHE A 826 7.03 3.19 -25.27
CA PHE A 826 8.25 3.65 -24.61
C PHE A 826 9.17 2.50 -24.21
N THR A 827 8.59 1.39 -23.74
CA THR A 827 9.34 0.18 -23.40
C THR A 827 10.07 -0.37 -24.63
N MET A 828 9.39 -0.46 -25.77
CA MET A 828 10.02 -0.88 -27.03
C MET A 828 11.09 0.09 -27.52
N ALA A 829 10.87 1.40 -27.40
CA ALA A 829 11.88 2.40 -27.76
C ALA A 829 13.15 2.26 -26.89
N GLN A 830 12.99 2.06 -25.58
CA GLN A 830 14.10 1.84 -24.65
C GLN A 830 14.88 0.57 -24.99
N ILE A 831 14.19 -0.53 -25.32
CA ILE A 831 14.83 -1.78 -25.78
C ILE A 831 15.61 -1.55 -27.07
N THR A 832 15.01 -0.92 -28.07
CA THR A 832 15.66 -0.62 -29.36
C THR A 832 16.91 0.24 -29.17
N LEU A 833 16.84 1.27 -28.31
CA LEU A 833 17.98 2.14 -28.01
C LEU A 833 19.09 1.40 -27.26
N LEU A 834 18.74 0.47 -26.36
CA LEU A 834 19.70 -0.39 -25.67
C LEU A 834 20.45 -1.30 -26.67
N ILE A 835 19.73 -1.92 -27.61
CA ILE A 835 20.32 -2.79 -28.63
C ILE A 835 21.23 -1.98 -29.57
N GLY A 836 20.82 -0.76 -29.94
CA GLY A 836 21.56 0.15 -30.82
C GLY A 836 22.66 0.96 -30.13
N GLN A 837 22.88 0.79 -28.82
CA GLN A 837 23.88 1.55 -28.08
C GLN A 837 25.28 1.18 -28.60
N LYS A 838 26.05 2.20 -29.03
CA LYS A 838 27.43 2.02 -29.48
C LYS A 838 28.24 1.32 -28.39
N ARG A 839 28.74 0.12 -28.70
CA ARG A 839 29.66 -0.61 -27.82
C ARG A 839 31.07 -0.04 -28.00
N LYS A 840 31.74 0.26 -26.89
CA LYS A 840 33.15 0.67 -26.92
C LYS A 840 33.97 -0.56 -27.31
N LYS A 841 34.88 -0.39 -28.27
CA LYS A 841 35.85 -1.40 -28.68
C LYS A 841 36.79 -1.75 -27.54
#